data_AF-A0A8H7BH94-F1
#
_entry.id   AF-A0A8H7BH94-F1
#
_cell.length_a   1.000
_cell.length_b   1.000
_cell.length_c   1.000
_cell.angle_alpha   90.00
_cell.angle_beta   90.00
_cell.angle_gamma   90.00
#
_symmetry.space_group_name_H-M   'P 1'
#
loop_
_entity.id
_entity.type
_entity.pdbx_description
1 polymer ?
#
loop_
_entity_poly.entity_id
_entity_poly.type
_entity_poly.pdbx_seq_one_letter_code
_entity_poly.pdbx_strand_id
1 'polypeptide(L)'
;MGSVSASDHLMFVALVVTWGNFVVNFYQDETSRHSRPSYLFKPEEHPEVVEHVRGNLISWWVYRLTYTIGLGFVKLSILFFYRAIAANKTFRRLVYATIAFVCMYTFAASMASTFQCENPSDAWSTVNYLAQFDRDPKTKQIQVKCFDPIKLWVFSSASNLISDIIILMLPLPTLLSLRIPMAKRLALIGIFSVGVMAITASSVRMWVMMLWAESPYNSARFGNDLLLWGQVETNSGIISSSIPFLRLLFRSKRKEERSATPRKVYKVPSQPLQIDAFSQHKALDMGEWPLRDEKRATEQSNCFITIHADTMRTRGSAWGPFITIPESLSSSSRGEAQLEPTQNPHMTVCWVITGTVASSRITKLFLAAVALFIATSAILASIRLGGRVPSILQYVKPSPLRNPIYTQPFRPLTNSTMAPSQYKTPPQLPPKFTATKQSLIDDAKRLIDRSRSVQDAIVRDVKPENANFQNTLLQIARDDNKMAIESHILGFYNAVSTSKELRDASSEVEQMLDDFGIESSMREDVFNLIDAVLKKGEKLDPESQRLLEKDHKSFIRNGLNLPAGPKRDRFKEIKQRLSQIGIAFQKNLNEENGGLWFTQEELHGVPEDVTSGLKKGEGENEGKLFLTFKYPDLFPTLKYATNPETRRKVFVENENKCNDNVPLFREAILLRDEAARLLGYDNHAQFRIEDKMAKTTKTVDDFLGDLRERLAPGGKKEIEKLMELKEQDVKENGITGPLAKDYYLWDNRYYDRLMLEKDFQLDHQVIAEYFPLQTTIQGMLKIFEELFGLVFVEIVGEEDRAALADGGKGSDIVWHEEVQVFSVWDDKGEGEGFVGYLYLDLFPRDGKYGHAANFNLQPGYIDENGKRRYPATALVCNFSKPTKKKPSLLKHDEVVTLFHELGHGIHDLVSRTTYSRFHGTNTVRDFVEAPSQMLENWCWTPSQLRSLSHHYSYISSDYEKAYLESSGAEKKPSEQIPQSLIAKLISTKHVNDALFNLRQLHFGTFDMAVHEPASHEELEKMDITEKYNSLRHEISQLKGPESLEGDKKGDWHWANGQATFGHLIGGYDAGYYGYLSSQVYSTDMFYTVFKDDPMNPKEGRRYRHTVLERGGSKEEMEILEEFLGRKPQTEAFYKELGISQ
;
A
#
# COMPACT_ATOMS: atom_id res chain seq x y z
N MET A 1 -1.31 -26.92 -44.02
CA MET A 1 -0.77 -25.93 -43.04
C MET A 1 -0.51 -24.61 -43.77
N GLY A 2 -0.34 -23.50 -43.06
CA GLY A 2 -0.01 -22.21 -43.71
C GLY A 2 1.45 -22.14 -44.15
N SER A 3 1.72 -21.53 -45.29
CA SER A 3 3.08 -21.16 -45.70
C SER A 3 3.59 -19.97 -44.88
N VAL A 4 4.81 -20.05 -44.35
CA VAL A 4 5.47 -18.92 -43.67
C VAL A 4 5.65 -17.77 -44.69
N SER A 5 5.34 -16.55 -44.26
CA SER A 5 5.35 -15.36 -45.10
C SER A 5 6.52 -14.43 -44.78
N ALA A 6 6.78 -13.45 -45.65
CA ALA A 6 7.86 -12.48 -45.45
C ALA A 6 7.70 -11.68 -44.15
N SER A 7 6.48 -11.33 -43.74
CA SER A 7 6.24 -10.65 -42.45
C SER A 7 6.61 -11.51 -41.25
N ASP A 8 6.43 -12.83 -41.35
CA ASP A 8 6.71 -13.76 -40.25
C ASP A 8 8.23 -13.94 -40.08
N HIS A 9 8.97 -14.03 -41.19
CA HIS A 9 10.44 -14.04 -41.15
C HIS A 9 11.01 -12.72 -40.62
N LEU A 10 10.47 -11.56 -41.04
CA LEU A 10 10.88 -10.25 -40.51
C LEU A 10 10.59 -10.14 -39.00
N MET A 11 9.47 -10.70 -38.52
CA MET A 11 9.11 -10.72 -37.10
C MET A 11 9.99 -11.68 -36.28
N PHE A 12 10.35 -12.84 -36.83
CA PHE A 12 11.29 -13.75 -36.19
C PHE A 12 12.68 -13.11 -36.02
N VAL A 13 13.18 -12.41 -37.05
CA VAL A 13 14.44 -11.64 -36.96
C VAL A 13 14.32 -10.52 -35.93
N ALA A 14 13.21 -9.78 -35.89
CA ALA A 14 12.95 -8.79 -34.86
C ALA A 14 13.01 -9.38 -33.44
N LEU A 15 12.36 -10.52 -33.21
CA LEU A 15 12.35 -11.22 -31.92
C LEU A 15 13.75 -11.68 -31.50
N VAL A 16 14.53 -12.28 -32.41
CA VAL A 16 15.90 -12.72 -32.13
C VAL A 16 16.82 -11.55 -31.80
N VAL A 17 16.74 -10.43 -32.55
CA VAL A 17 17.51 -9.21 -32.23
C VAL A 17 17.07 -8.61 -30.88
N THR A 18 15.78 -8.69 -30.56
CA THR A 18 15.22 -8.21 -29.29
C THR A 18 15.63 -9.08 -28.09
N TRP A 19 15.82 -10.39 -28.28
CA TRP A 19 16.46 -11.26 -27.29
C TRP A 19 17.97 -10.96 -27.15
N GLY A 20 18.64 -10.62 -28.25
CA GLY A 20 20.01 -10.09 -28.20
C GLY A 20 20.13 -8.84 -27.33
N ASN A 21 19.19 -7.90 -27.43
CA ASN A 21 19.14 -6.71 -26.58
C ASN A 21 19.02 -7.06 -25.09
N PHE A 22 18.26 -8.09 -24.71
CA PHE A 22 18.18 -8.52 -23.31
C PHE A 22 19.54 -8.97 -22.76
N VAL A 23 20.34 -9.70 -23.56
CA VAL A 23 21.70 -10.09 -23.19
C VAL A 23 22.63 -8.88 -23.09
N VAL A 24 22.53 -7.92 -24.01
CA VAL A 24 23.33 -6.66 -23.95
C VAL A 24 22.95 -5.84 -22.71
N ASN A 25 21.67 -5.76 -22.36
CA ASN A 25 21.20 -5.07 -21.17
C ASN A 25 21.71 -5.72 -19.88
N PHE A 26 21.80 -7.06 -19.83
CA PHE A 26 22.41 -7.79 -18.70
C PHE A 26 23.89 -7.43 -18.52
N TYR A 27 24.68 -7.45 -19.61
CA TYR A 27 26.09 -7.02 -19.54
C TYR A 27 26.24 -5.54 -19.20
N GLN A 28 25.32 -4.68 -19.66
CA GLN A 28 25.31 -3.25 -19.33
C GLN A 28 25.07 -3.01 -17.83
N ASP A 29 24.10 -3.69 -17.23
CA ASP A 29 23.83 -3.63 -15.78
C ASP A 29 25.05 -4.12 -14.98
N GLU A 30 25.59 -5.28 -15.32
CA GLU A 30 26.74 -5.88 -14.63
C GLU A 30 28.01 -5.01 -14.71
N THR A 31 28.29 -4.37 -15.86
CA THR A 31 29.40 -3.40 -15.96
C THR A 31 29.08 -2.04 -15.34
N SER A 32 27.81 -1.66 -15.20
CA SER A 32 27.40 -0.41 -14.55
C SER A 32 27.52 -0.47 -13.03
N ARG A 33 27.11 -1.59 -12.40
CA ARG A 33 27.12 -1.79 -10.94
C ARG A 33 28.48 -1.52 -10.29
N HIS A 34 29.56 -1.86 -11.00
CA HIS A 34 30.94 -1.71 -10.55
C HIS A 34 31.51 -0.28 -10.77
N SER A 35 30.82 0.59 -11.50
CA SER A 35 31.28 1.92 -11.91
C SER A 35 30.66 3.04 -11.07
N ARG A 36 31.23 3.34 -9.88
CA ARG A 36 30.73 4.47 -9.06
C ARG A 36 31.11 5.83 -9.68
N PRO A 37 30.21 6.84 -9.72
CA PRO A 37 30.52 8.16 -10.26
C PRO A 37 31.73 8.87 -9.61
N SER A 38 32.01 8.58 -8.34
CA SER A 38 33.18 9.07 -7.61
C SER A 38 34.51 8.65 -8.25
N TYR A 39 34.59 7.43 -8.80
CA TYR A 39 35.83 6.88 -9.34
C TYR A 39 36.15 7.45 -10.73
N LEU A 40 35.14 7.92 -11.48
CA LEU A 40 35.32 8.55 -12.80
C LEU A 40 36.14 9.85 -12.73
N PHE A 41 36.16 10.52 -11.56
CA PHE A 41 36.98 11.72 -11.31
C PHE A 41 38.44 11.40 -10.94
N LYS A 42 38.78 10.12 -10.71
CA LYS A 42 40.12 9.66 -10.34
C LYS A 42 40.45 8.26 -10.91
N PRO A 43 40.49 8.08 -12.24
CA PRO A 43 40.74 6.76 -12.84
C PRO A 43 42.12 6.18 -12.52
N GLU A 44 43.10 7.00 -12.12
CA GLU A 44 44.45 6.55 -11.72
C GLU A 44 44.47 5.87 -10.34
N GLU A 45 43.52 6.18 -9.44
CA GLU A 45 43.36 5.49 -8.16
C GLU A 45 42.55 4.18 -8.29
N HIS A 46 41.94 3.94 -9.46
CA HIS A 46 40.96 2.87 -9.72
C HIS A 46 41.10 2.26 -11.13
N PRO A 47 42.19 1.52 -11.43
CA PRO A 47 42.45 0.96 -12.76
C PRO A 47 41.33 0.02 -13.25
N GLU A 48 40.66 -0.70 -12.35
CA GLU A 48 39.52 -1.57 -12.63
C GLU A 48 38.34 -0.84 -13.32
N VAL A 49 38.14 0.44 -12.99
CA VAL A 49 37.06 1.26 -13.55
C VAL A 49 37.28 1.52 -15.04
N VAL A 50 38.53 1.51 -15.53
CA VAL A 50 38.81 1.65 -16.97
C VAL A 50 38.23 0.46 -17.75
N GLU A 51 38.28 -0.76 -17.22
CA GLU A 51 37.70 -1.93 -17.88
C GLU A 51 36.17 -1.92 -17.82
N HIS A 52 35.58 -1.58 -16.67
CA HIS A 52 34.13 -1.46 -16.54
C HIS A 52 33.55 -0.34 -17.42
N VAL A 53 34.18 0.83 -17.50
CA VAL A 53 33.79 1.92 -18.42
C VAL A 53 33.89 1.45 -19.88
N ARG A 54 34.92 0.68 -20.24
CA ARG A 54 35.05 0.10 -21.59
C ARG A 54 33.90 -0.85 -21.92
N GLY A 55 33.56 -1.75 -21.00
CA GLY A 55 32.42 -2.66 -21.13
C GLY A 55 31.10 -1.91 -21.29
N ASN A 56 30.89 -0.87 -20.49
CA ASN A 56 29.71 0.00 -20.59
C ASN A 56 29.59 0.71 -21.95
N LEU A 57 30.69 1.25 -22.48
CA LEU A 57 30.69 1.96 -23.77
C LEU A 57 30.45 1.02 -24.96
N ILE A 58 31.03 -0.19 -24.92
CA ILE A 58 30.79 -1.22 -25.94
C ILE A 58 29.33 -1.66 -25.91
N SER A 59 28.78 -1.96 -24.74
CA SER A 59 27.38 -2.36 -24.57
C SER A 59 26.40 -1.30 -25.10
N TRP A 60 26.62 -0.01 -24.79
CA TRP A 60 25.82 1.09 -25.33
C TRP A 60 25.91 1.19 -26.87
N TRP A 61 27.10 1.02 -27.45
CA TRP A 61 27.30 1.08 -28.90
C TRP A 61 26.62 -0.10 -29.62
N VAL A 62 26.70 -1.31 -29.06
CA VAL A 62 25.99 -2.48 -29.59
C VAL A 62 24.48 -2.29 -29.47
N TYR A 63 23.97 -1.93 -28.28
CA TYR A 63 22.55 -1.72 -28.03
C TYR A 63 21.95 -0.69 -29.00
N ARG A 64 22.64 0.43 -29.24
CA ARG A 64 22.24 1.47 -30.20
C ARG A 64 21.95 0.89 -31.60
N LEU A 65 22.80 -0.01 -32.07
CA LEU A 65 22.67 -0.65 -33.38
C LEU A 65 21.56 -1.70 -33.39
N THR A 66 21.58 -2.64 -32.44
CA THR A 66 20.61 -3.75 -32.39
C THR A 66 19.20 -3.28 -32.08
N TYR A 67 19.02 -2.28 -31.23
CA TYR A 67 17.75 -1.58 -31.01
C TYR A 67 17.18 -1.01 -32.33
N THR A 68 17.98 -0.22 -33.05
CA THR A 68 17.57 0.46 -34.30
C THR A 68 17.17 -0.55 -35.37
N ILE A 69 17.95 -1.63 -35.51
CA ILE A 69 17.71 -2.71 -36.46
C ILE A 69 16.46 -3.51 -36.07
N GLY A 70 16.32 -3.91 -34.79
CA GLY A 70 15.18 -4.69 -34.29
C GLY A 70 13.84 -3.96 -34.48
N LEU A 71 13.76 -2.69 -34.08
CA LEU A 71 12.56 -1.87 -34.26
C LEU A 71 12.25 -1.64 -35.76
N GLY A 72 13.29 -1.51 -36.60
CA GLY A 72 13.13 -1.49 -38.06
C GLY A 72 12.46 -2.77 -38.60
N PHE A 73 12.89 -3.95 -38.14
CA PHE A 73 12.28 -5.23 -38.54
C PHE A 73 10.83 -5.39 -38.06
N VAL A 74 10.50 -4.93 -36.83
CA VAL A 74 9.11 -4.87 -36.35
C VAL A 74 8.24 -4.03 -37.30
N LYS A 75 8.68 -2.82 -37.61
CA LYS A 75 7.96 -1.87 -38.48
C LYS A 75 7.77 -2.42 -39.90
N LEU A 76 8.79 -3.07 -40.46
CA LEU A 76 8.71 -3.70 -41.77
C LEU A 76 7.74 -4.90 -41.76
N SER A 77 7.71 -5.72 -40.72
CA SER A 77 6.73 -6.81 -40.60
C SER A 77 5.28 -6.28 -40.61
N ILE A 78 4.98 -5.25 -39.79
CA ILE A 78 3.66 -4.60 -39.74
C ILE A 78 3.27 -4.01 -41.11
N LEU A 79 4.21 -3.34 -41.79
CA LEU A 79 3.96 -2.77 -43.11
C LEU A 79 3.77 -3.83 -44.21
N PHE A 80 4.47 -4.97 -44.14
CA PHE A 80 4.24 -6.10 -45.06
C PHE A 80 2.90 -6.79 -44.79
N PHE A 81 2.46 -6.88 -43.53
CA PHE A 81 1.13 -7.34 -43.17
C PHE A 81 0.03 -6.39 -43.69
N TYR A 82 0.20 -5.08 -43.54
CA TYR A 82 -0.70 -4.08 -44.13
C TYR A 82 -0.72 -4.16 -45.66
N ARG A 83 0.44 -4.35 -46.31
CA ARG A 83 0.56 -4.58 -47.76
C ARG A 83 -0.24 -5.79 -48.23
N ALA A 84 -0.24 -6.89 -47.46
CA ALA A 84 -1.00 -8.10 -47.77
C ALA A 84 -2.53 -7.89 -47.68
N ILE A 85 -2.98 -7.03 -46.77
CA ILE A 85 -4.41 -6.69 -46.56
C ILE A 85 -4.86 -5.52 -47.48
N ALA A 86 -3.94 -4.76 -48.06
CA ALA A 86 -4.20 -3.54 -48.82
C ALA A 86 -4.92 -3.77 -50.17
N ALA A 87 -6.25 -3.87 -50.16
CA ALA A 87 -7.07 -3.93 -51.38
C ALA A 87 -7.04 -2.61 -52.20
N ASN A 88 -7.00 -1.45 -51.53
CA ASN A 88 -7.06 -0.13 -52.20
C ASN A 88 -5.68 0.29 -52.75
N LYS A 89 -5.64 0.72 -54.03
CA LYS A 89 -4.42 1.20 -54.73
C LYS A 89 -3.73 2.36 -54.00
N THR A 90 -4.48 3.32 -53.44
CA THR A 90 -3.92 4.49 -52.74
C THR A 90 -3.29 4.09 -51.42
N PHE A 91 -3.99 3.28 -50.61
CA PHE A 91 -3.43 2.74 -49.36
C PHE A 91 -2.17 1.91 -49.62
N ARG A 92 -2.16 1.08 -50.67
CA ARG A 92 -0.99 0.29 -51.08
C ARG A 92 0.21 1.17 -51.50
N ARG A 93 -0.02 2.30 -52.19
CA ARG A 93 1.02 3.30 -52.51
C ARG A 93 1.62 3.93 -51.25
N LEU A 94 0.77 4.32 -50.28
CA LEU A 94 1.22 4.89 -49.01
C LEU A 94 2.05 3.88 -48.20
N VAL A 95 1.60 2.62 -48.10
CA VAL A 95 2.37 1.55 -47.44
C VAL A 95 3.73 1.34 -48.11
N TYR A 96 3.83 1.33 -49.45
CA TYR A 96 5.13 1.24 -50.12
C TYR A 96 6.04 2.45 -49.85
N ALA A 97 5.50 3.68 -49.81
CA ALA A 97 6.26 4.87 -49.45
C ALA A 97 6.79 4.80 -48.00
N THR A 98 5.98 4.31 -47.06
CA THR A 98 6.40 4.10 -45.67
C THR A 98 7.43 2.97 -45.52
N ILE A 99 7.32 1.88 -46.29
CA ILE A 99 8.37 0.83 -46.36
C ILE A 99 9.68 1.43 -46.86
N ALA A 100 9.66 2.21 -47.94
CA ALA A 100 10.85 2.87 -48.47
C ALA A 100 11.47 3.81 -47.44
N PHE A 101 10.67 4.63 -46.76
CA PHE A 101 11.12 5.49 -45.67
C PHE A 101 11.77 4.69 -44.52
N VAL A 102 11.10 3.66 -43.99
CA VAL A 102 11.61 2.84 -42.89
C VAL A 102 12.92 2.13 -43.29
N CYS A 103 13.02 1.57 -44.50
CA CYS A 103 14.26 0.96 -44.98
C CYS A 103 15.40 1.99 -45.08
N MET A 104 15.19 3.13 -45.74
CA MET A 104 16.23 4.16 -45.92
C MET A 104 16.66 4.75 -44.58
N TYR A 105 15.71 5.05 -43.69
CA TYR A 105 15.97 5.57 -42.36
C TYR A 105 16.72 4.55 -41.47
N THR A 106 16.27 3.29 -41.40
CA THR A 106 16.92 2.26 -40.58
C THR A 106 18.36 2.02 -41.05
N PHE A 107 18.59 1.97 -42.37
CA PHE A 107 19.93 1.87 -42.93
C PHE A 107 20.79 3.09 -42.59
N ALA A 108 20.31 4.31 -42.83
CA ALA A 108 21.05 5.54 -42.55
C ALA A 108 21.38 5.70 -41.06
N ALA A 109 20.43 5.42 -40.16
CA ALA A 109 20.63 5.48 -38.72
C ALA A 109 21.62 4.41 -38.21
N SER A 110 21.61 3.22 -38.81
CA SER A 110 22.57 2.14 -38.51
C SER A 110 23.98 2.53 -38.97
N MET A 111 24.13 3.03 -40.21
CA MET A 111 25.41 3.50 -40.73
C MET A 111 25.97 4.68 -39.93
N ALA A 112 25.14 5.68 -39.59
CA ALA A 112 25.56 6.81 -38.77
C ALA A 112 25.97 6.40 -37.34
N SER A 113 25.40 5.31 -36.80
CA SER A 113 25.78 4.77 -35.48
C SER A 113 27.04 3.89 -35.56
N THR A 114 27.25 3.18 -36.66
CA THR A 114 28.45 2.36 -36.92
C THR A 114 29.68 3.25 -37.14
N PHE A 115 29.52 4.30 -37.95
CA PHE A 115 30.57 5.24 -38.33
C PHE A 115 30.42 6.59 -37.60
N GLN A 116 30.09 6.54 -36.30
CA GLN A 116 29.93 7.75 -35.48
C GLN A 116 31.26 8.47 -35.19
N CYS A 117 32.42 7.88 -35.50
CA CYS A 117 33.77 8.43 -35.35
C CYS A 117 34.62 8.08 -36.58
N GLU A 118 35.70 8.84 -36.86
CA GLU A 118 36.60 8.58 -38.01
C GLU A 118 37.18 7.15 -37.99
N ASN A 119 37.54 6.61 -36.81
CA ASN A 119 37.67 5.15 -36.60
C ASN A 119 36.53 4.65 -35.70
N PRO A 120 35.80 3.58 -36.06
CA PRO A 120 34.74 3.03 -35.21
C PRO A 120 35.18 2.61 -33.80
N SER A 121 36.45 2.22 -33.62
CA SER A 121 37.05 1.88 -32.33
C SER A 121 36.95 2.98 -31.27
N ASP A 122 36.95 4.23 -31.72
CA ASP A 122 37.14 5.38 -30.84
C ASP A 122 35.82 5.74 -30.13
N ALA A 123 34.70 5.16 -30.61
CA ALA A 123 33.37 5.20 -29.99
C ALA A 123 33.34 4.61 -28.57
N TRP A 124 34.28 3.72 -28.22
CA TRP A 124 34.45 3.14 -26.88
C TRP A 124 35.83 3.43 -26.28
N SER A 125 36.45 4.56 -26.66
CA SER A 125 37.69 5.05 -26.05
C SER A 125 37.45 5.52 -24.61
N THR A 126 37.94 4.74 -23.65
CA THR A 126 37.93 5.08 -22.22
C THR A 126 38.69 6.36 -21.92
N VAL A 127 39.81 6.58 -22.60
CA VAL A 127 40.64 7.80 -22.48
C VAL A 127 39.82 9.04 -22.83
N ASN A 128 39.08 9.00 -23.93
CA ASN A 128 38.23 10.13 -24.35
C ASN A 128 37.05 10.33 -23.40
N TYR A 129 36.45 9.25 -22.91
CA TYR A 129 35.32 9.32 -21.98
C TYR A 129 35.71 9.80 -20.58
N LEU A 130 36.91 9.45 -20.09
CA LEU A 130 37.41 9.90 -18.79
C LEU A 130 37.94 11.33 -18.84
N ALA A 131 38.48 11.78 -19.98
CA ALA A 131 38.94 13.16 -20.20
C ALA A 131 37.83 14.23 -20.14
N GLN A 132 36.55 13.86 -20.04
CA GLN A 132 35.44 14.80 -19.75
C GLN A 132 35.20 15.03 -18.24
N PHE A 133 35.83 14.23 -17.37
CA PHE A 133 35.75 14.34 -15.90
C PHE A 133 37.03 14.90 -15.27
N ASP A 134 38.12 15.00 -16.04
CA ASP A 134 39.37 15.65 -15.63
C ASP A 134 39.13 17.14 -15.29
N ARG A 135 39.86 17.62 -14.28
CA ARG A 135 39.78 19.00 -13.78
C ARG A 135 41.03 19.84 -14.11
N ASP A 136 42.11 19.27 -14.65
CA ASP A 136 43.22 20.06 -15.17
C ASP A 136 43.03 20.37 -16.68
N PRO A 137 42.77 21.63 -17.08
CA PRO A 137 42.63 22.00 -18.49
C PRO A 137 43.95 21.91 -19.30
N LYS A 138 45.05 21.43 -18.73
CA LYS A 138 46.35 21.24 -19.41
C LYS A 138 46.59 19.82 -19.91
N THR A 139 45.82 18.82 -19.48
CA THR A 139 45.94 17.47 -20.04
C THR A 139 45.50 17.50 -21.51
N LYS A 140 46.29 16.88 -22.39
CA LYS A 140 46.04 16.95 -23.83
C LYS A 140 44.87 16.05 -24.23
N GLN A 141 43.67 16.61 -24.27
CA GLN A 141 42.51 15.99 -24.90
C GLN A 141 42.88 15.50 -26.30
N ILE A 142 42.78 14.19 -26.53
CA ILE A 142 42.89 13.61 -27.87
C ILE A 142 41.60 13.97 -28.60
N GLN A 143 41.64 14.98 -29.47
CA GLN A 143 40.48 15.39 -30.29
C GLN A 143 40.19 14.36 -31.39
N VAL A 144 39.64 13.21 -30.99
CA VAL A 144 38.97 12.30 -31.92
C VAL A 144 37.71 13.00 -32.45
N LYS A 145 37.58 13.06 -33.78
CA LYS A 145 36.35 13.54 -34.41
C LYS A 145 35.30 12.43 -34.36
N CYS A 146 34.46 12.49 -33.34
CA CYS A 146 33.18 11.79 -33.30
C CYS A 146 32.04 12.78 -33.53
N PHE A 147 30.98 12.33 -34.18
CA PHE A 147 29.68 12.99 -34.10
C PHE A 147 29.14 12.89 -32.68
N ASP A 148 28.50 13.95 -32.23
CA ASP A 148 27.81 13.98 -30.93
C ASP A 148 26.78 12.83 -30.86
N PRO A 149 26.98 11.84 -29.95
CA PRO A 149 26.16 10.65 -29.94
C PRO A 149 24.72 10.97 -29.51
N ILE A 150 24.53 11.95 -28.62
CA ILE A 150 23.25 12.39 -28.07
C ILE A 150 22.41 13.04 -29.19
N LYS A 151 22.98 14.00 -29.93
CA LYS A 151 22.29 14.67 -31.04
C LYS A 151 21.79 13.67 -32.09
N LEU A 152 22.61 12.69 -32.44
CA LEU A 152 22.23 11.61 -33.37
C LEU A 152 21.14 10.69 -32.79
N TRP A 153 21.13 10.45 -31.48
CA TRP A 153 20.17 9.53 -30.84
C TRP A 153 18.81 10.19 -30.52
N VAL A 154 18.79 11.49 -30.24
CA VAL A 154 17.56 12.31 -30.18
C VAL A 154 16.91 12.39 -31.57
N PHE A 155 17.69 12.67 -32.63
CA PHE A 155 17.19 12.66 -34.01
C PHE A 155 16.62 11.29 -34.42
N SER A 156 17.32 10.21 -34.03
CA SER A 156 16.84 8.84 -34.25
C SER A 156 15.53 8.57 -33.50
N SER A 157 15.42 8.96 -32.22
CA SER A 157 14.22 8.73 -31.42
C SER A 157 13.00 9.49 -31.94
N ALA A 158 13.17 10.76 -32.33
CA ALA A 158 12.09 11.55 -32.94
C ALA A 158 11.64 10.96 -34.30
N SER A 159 12.58 10.52 -35.13
CA SER A 159 12.27 9.92 -36.44
C SER A 159 11.58 8.56 -36.31
N ASN A 160 11.92 7.79 -35.27
CA ASN A 160 11.19 6.57 -34.90
C ASN A 160 9.74 6.90 -34.50
N LEU A 161 9.53 7.76 -33.49
CA LEU A 161 8.19 8.16 -33.02
C LEU A 161 7.27 8.65 -34.16
N ILE A 162 7.80 9.46 -35.08
CA ILE A 162 7.05 9.90 -36.28
C ILE A 162 6.64 8.71 -37.17
N SER A 163 7.52 7.73 -37.39
CA SER A 163 7.19 6.54 -38.16
C SER A 163 6.13 5.65 -37.48
N ASP A 164 6.14 5.54 -36.15
CA ASP A 164 5.14 4.77 -35.40
C ASP A 164 3.75 5.41 -35.48
N ILE A 165 3.67 6.75 -35.37
CA ILE A 165 2.42 7.51 -35.59
C ILE A 165 1.90 7.29 -37.01
N ILE A 166 2.77 7.34 -38.04
CA ILE A 166 2.39 7.07 -39.44
C ILE A 166 1.87 5.63 -39.59
N ILE A 167 2.57 4.64 -39.04
CA ILE A 167 2.19 3.22 -39.11
C ILE A 167 0.84 2.97 -38.42
N LEU A 168 0.60 3.56 -37.24
CA LEU A 168 -0.69 3.42 -36.56
C LEU A 168 -1.84 4.06 -37.36
N MET A 169 -1.62 5.25 -37.94
CA MET A 169 -2.65 6.01 -38.64
C MET A 169 -2.99 5.47 -40.05
N LEU A 170 -2.03 4.84 -40.73
CA LEU A 170 -2.18 4.30 -42.09
C LEU A 170 -3.48 3.49 -42.31
N PRO A 171 -3.82 2.46 -41.51
CA PRO A 171 -5.02 1.65 -41.73
C PRO A 171 -6.33 2.29 -41.26
N LEU A 172 -6.31 3.29 -40.35
CA LEU A 172 -7.53 3.83 -39.71
C LEU A 172 -8.63 4.25 -40.71
N PRO A 173 -8.35 5.04 -41.78
CA PRO A 173 -9.38 5.43 -42.75
C PRO A 173 -10.03 4.25 -43.49
N THR A 174 -9.27 3.19 -43.74
CA THR A 174 -9.75 1.95 -44.37
C THR A 174 -10.61 1.13 -43.40
N LEU A 175 -10.34 1.21 -42.11
CA LEU A 175 -11.06 0.48 -41.07
C LEU A 175 -12.34 1.18 -40.62
N LEU A 176 -12.32 2.50 -40.49
CA LEU A 176 -13.49 3.31 -40.14
C LEU A 176 -14.59 3.30 -41.22
N SER A 177 -14.21 3.06 -42.49
CA SER A 177 -15.14 2.91 -43.61
C SER A 177 -15.76 1.50 -43.74
N LEU A 178 -15.28 0.49 -42.98
CA LEU A 178 -15.83 -0.86 -43.01
C LEU A 178 -17.00 -1.04 -42.02
N ARG A 179 -18.17 -1.43 -42.54
CA ARG A 179 -19.38 -1.75 -41.75
C ARG A 179 -19.24 -3.10 -41.04
N ILE A 180 -18.55 -3.10 -39.91
CA ILE A 180 -18.13 -4.29 -39.15
C ILE A 180 -19.02 -4.53 -37.91
N PRO A 181 -19.46 -5.77 -37.60
CA PRO A 181 -20.19 -6.11 -36.38
C PRO A 181 -19.43 -5.80 -35.08
N MET A 182 -20.14 -5.45 -34.01
CA MET A 182 -19.57 -4.85 -32.79
C MET A 182 -18.43 -5.67 -32.16
N ALA A 183 -18.58 -6.99 -31.98
CA ALA A 183 -17.52 -7.85 -31.45
C ALA A 183 -16.24 -7.88 -32.32
N LYS A 184 -16.39 -7.77 -33.64
CA LYS A 184 -15.27 -7.71 -34.59
C LYS A 184 -14.59 -6.32 -34.55
N ARG A 185 -15.35 -5.26 -34.26
CA ARG A 185 -14.85 -3.90 -34.01
C ARG A 185 -14.09 -3.81 -32.68
N LEU A 186 -14.54 -4.49 -31.62
CA LEU A 186 -13.81 -4.56 -30.34
C LEU A 186 -12.46 -5.26 -30.50
N ALA A 187 -12.42 -6.42 -31.16
CA ALA A 187 -11.15 -7.13 -31.44
C ALA A 187 -10.16 -6.28 -32.25
N LEU A 188 -10.67 -5.45 -33.17
CA LEU A 188 -9.89 -4.48 -33.91
C LEU A 188 -9.34 -3.37 -33.00
N ILE A 189 -10.20 -2.75 -32.18
CA ILE A 189 -9.80 -1.72 -31.19
C ILE A 189 -8.71 -2.25 -30.26
N GLY A 190 -8.79 -3.52 -29.83
CA GLY A 190 -7.73 -4.17 -29.05
C GLY A 190 -6.36 -4.12 -29.73
N ILE A 191 -6.27 -4.51 -31.01
CA ILE A 191 -5.01 -4.43 -31.79
C ILE A 191 -4.47 -2.99 -31.84
N PHE A 192 -5.34 -2.00 -32.07
CA PHE A 192 -4.91 -0.59 -32.11
C PHE A 192 -4.52 -0.04 -30.74
N SER A 193 -5.11 -0.50 -29.63
CA SER A 193 -4.71 -0.08 -28.28
C SER A 193 -3.28 -0.49 -27.92
N VAL A 194 -2.83 -1.67 -28.37
CA VAL A 194 -1.44 -2.11 -28.20
C VAL A 194 -0.49 -1.33 -29.11
N GLY A 195 -0.95 -0.91 -30.29
CA GLY A 195 -0.22 0.05 -31.14
C GLY A 195 -0.07 1.45 -30.51
N VAL A 196 -1.07 1.92 -29.76
CA VAL A 196 -0.96 3.16 -28.97
C VAL A 196 0.05 2.99 -27.82
N MET A 197 0.07 1.84 -27.14
CA MET A 197 1.06 1.54 -26.10
C MET A 197 2.51 1.62 -26.61
N ALA A 198 2.78 1.17 -27.85
CA ALA A 198 4.09 1.34 -28.47
C ALA A 198 4.47 2.83 -28.65
N ILE A 199 3.56 3.68 -29.16
CA ILE A 199 3.78 5.14 -29.29
C ILE A 199 3.97 5.79 -27.91
N THR A 200 3.24 5.36 -26.89
CA THR A 200 3.42 5.81 -25.51
C THR A 200 4.82 5.47 -25.00
N ALA A 201 5.28 4.24 -25.21
CA ALA A 201 6.64 3.83 -24.86
C ALA A 201 7.71 4.63 -25.63
N SER A 202 7.56 4.83 -26.95
CA SER A 202 8.44 5.72 -27.73
C SER A 202 8.49 7.15 -27.19
N SER A 203 7.35 7.67 -26.72
CA SER A 203 7.24 9.03 -26.18
C SER A 203 7.90 9.15 -24.81
N VAL A 204 7.66 8.19 -23.91
CA VAL A 204 8.30 8.14 -22.59
C VAL A 204 9.81 7.92 -22.73
N ARG A 205 10.25 6.99 -23.60
CA ARG A 205 11.68 6.78 -23.87
C ARG A 205 12.35 8.05 -24.41
N MET A 206 11.68 8.80 -25.29
CA MET A 206 12.21 10.07 -25.81
C MET A 206 12.26 11.17 -24.74
N TRP A 207 11.43 11.12 -23.70
CA TRP A 207 11.51 12.04 -22.55
C TRP A 207 12.61 11.62 -21.56
N VAL A 208 12.67 10.34 -21.18
CA VAL A 208 13.75 9.77 -20.36
C VAL A 208 15.12 10.01 -21.00
N MET A 209 15.22 9.92 -22.34
CA MET A 209 16.40 10.28 -23.13
C MET A 209 16.86 11.73 -22.91
N MET A 210 15.93 12.68 -22.78
CA MET A 210 16.28 14.09 -22.54
C MET A 210 16.83 14.27 -21.13
N LEU A 211 16.17 13.70 -20.12
CA LEU A 211 16.66 13.70 -18.74
C LEU A 211 18.07 13.09 -18.63
N TRP A 212 18.24 11.88 -19.19
CA TRP A 212 19.52 11.15 -19.29
C TRP A 212 20.66 11.97 -19.90
N ALA A 213 20.33 12.88 -20.85
CA ALA A 213 21.28 13.72 -21.56
C ALA A 213 21.60 15.07 -20.88
N GLU A 214 20.89 15.46 -19.81
CA GLU A 214 21.09 16.76 -19.14
C GLU A 214 22.39 16.84 -18.32
N SER A 215 22.83 15.73 -17.71
CA SER A 215 24.06 15.68 -16.92
C SER A 215 24.57 14.23 -16.77
N PRO A 216 25.88 14.01 -16.53
CA PRO A 216 26.42 12.66 -16.27
C PRO A 216 25.77 11.96 -15.06
N TYR A 217 25.30 12.72 -14.07
CA TYR A 217 24.54 12.18 -12.94
C TYR A 217 23.18 11.62 -13.39
N ASN A 218 22.46 12.37 -14.22
CA ASN A 218 21.23 11.88 -14.84
C ASN A 218 21.50 10.71 -15.81
N SER A 219 22.65 10.69 -16.48
CA SER A 219 23.05 9.58 -17.36
C SER A 219 23.20 8.26 -16.58
N ALA A 220 23.68 8.33 -15.33
CA ALA A 220 23.70 7.19 -14.42
C ALA A 220 22.29 6.87 -13.87
N ARG A 221 21.52 7.87 -13.42
CA ARG A 221 20.19 7.68 -12.81
C ARG A 221 19.18 7.05 -13.77
N PHE A 222 19.10 7.55 -15.00
CA PHE A 222 18.07 7.18 -15.98
C PHE A 222 18.54 6.17 -17.04
N GLY A 223 19.77 5.64 -16.91
CA GLY A 223 20.32 4.68 -17.88
C GLY A 223 19.47 3.41 -17.99
N ASN A 224 19.08 2.84 -16.84
CA ASN A 224 18.27 1.62 -16.78
C ASN A 224 16.84 1.86 -17.29
N ASP A 225 16.22 3.00 -16.98
CA ASP A 225 14.91 3.39 -17.53
C ASP A 225 14.95 3.49 -19.05
N LEU A 226 16.03 4.04 -19.62
CA LEU A 226 16.19 4.25 -21.05
C LEU A 226 16.30 2.92 -21.83
N LEU A 227 16.92 1.90 -21.22
CA LEU A 227 16.96 0.52 -21.72
C LEU A 227 15.60 -0.16 -21.58
N LEU A 228 14.98 -0.05 -20.39
CA LEU A 228 13.66 -0.63 -20.09
C LEU A 228 12.59 -0.13 -21.07
N TRP A 229 12.48 1.18 -21.26
CA TRP A 229 11.48 1.75 -22.18
C TRP A 229 11.77 1.39 -23.65
N GLY A 230 13.02 1.14 -24.04
CA GLY A 230 13.35 0.60 -25.37
C GLY A 230 12.94 -0.85 -25.55
N GLN A 231 13.06 -1.65 -24.48
CA GLN A 231 12.54 -3.01 -24.44
C GLN A 231 11.00 -3.04 -24.49
N VAL A 232 10.32 -2.15 -23.77
CA VAL A 232 8.85 -2.00 -23.80
C VAL A 232 8.36 -1.53 -25.17
N GLU A 233 9.00 -0.54 -25.80
CA GLU A 233 8.71 -0.07 -27.16
C GLU A 233 8.79 -1.22 -28.17
N THR A 234 9.90 -1.97 -28.15
CA THR A 234 10.14 -3.07 -29.10
C THR A 234 9.19 -4.25 -28.85
N ASN A 235 8.99 -4.66 -27.60
CA ASN A 235 8.08 -5.75 -27.23
C ASN A 235 6.61 -5.41 -27.57
N SER A 236 6.16 -4.17 -27.32
CA SER A 236 4.80 -3.73 -27.66
C SER A 236 4.55 -3.82 -29.17
N GLY A 237 5.55 -3.45 -29.98
CA GLY A 237 5.52 -3.63 -31.42
C GLY A 237 5.41 -5.09 -31.85
N ILE A 238 6.23 -5.98 -31.29
CA ILE A 238 6.16 -7.45 -31.55
C ILE A 238 4.79 -8.02 -31.15
N ILE A 239 4.23 -7.60 -30.00
CA ILE A 239 2.92 -8.07 -29.54
C ILE A 239 1.80 -7.54 -30.48
N SER A 240 1.81 -6.25 -30.84
CA SER A 240 0.79 -5.64 -31.71
C SER A 240 0.70 -6.32 -33.09
N SER A 241 1.84 -6.72 -33.66
CA SER A 241 1.93 -7.45 -34.93
C SER A 241 1.52 -8.92 -34.81
N SER A 242 1.69 -9.54 -33.63
CA SER A 242 1.41 -10.95 -33.37
C SER A 242 -0.06 -11.23 -32.98
N ILE A 243 -0.75 -10.30 -32.32
CA ILE A 243 -2.16 -10.46 -31.89
C ILE A 243 -3.12 -10.96 -33.00
N PRO A 244 -3.06 -10.47 -34.27
CA PRO A 244 -3.90 -10.98 -35.36
C PRO A 244 -3.80 -12.49 -35.62
N PHE A 245 -2.70 -13.13 -35.20
CA PHE A 245 -2.42 -14.55 -35.38
C PHE A 245 -2.78 -15.39 -34.16
N LEU A 246 -2.80 -14.83 -32.94
CA LEU A 246 -3.17 -15.52 -31.69
C LEU A 246 -4.55 -16.20 -31.74
N ARG A 247 -5.46 -15.72 -32.60
CA ARG A 247 -6.76 -16.36 -32.90
C ARG A 247 -6.65 -17.82 -33.38
N LEU A 248 -5.47 -18.28 -33.80
CA LEU A 248 -5.21 -19.67 -34.15
C LEU A 248 -5.03 -20.56 -32.91
N LEU A 249 -4.53 -20.02 -31.81
CA LEU A 249 -4.45 -20.70 -30.51
C LEU A 249 -5.83 -20.75 -29.84
N PHE A 250 -6.58 -19.63 -29.90
CA PHE A 250 -7.95 -19.54 -29.39
C PHE A 250 -9.01 -20.21 -30.29
N ARG A 251 -8.59 -21.01 -31.30
CA ARG A 251 -9.47 -21.99 -31.94
C ARG A 251 -9.67 -23.17 -30.98
N SER A 252 -10.66 -23.03 -30.11
CA SER A 252 -11.18 -24.11 -29.25
C SER A 252 -11.19 -25.47 -29.98
N LYS A 253 -10.65 -26.50 -29.32
CA LYS A 253 -10.92 -27.90 -29.65
C LYS A 253 -12.41 -28.19 -29.49
N ARG A 254 -13.20 -27.89 -30.52
CA ARG A 254 -14.63 -28.27 -30.59
C ARG A 254 -14.94 -29.17 -31.77
N LYS A 255 -14.07 -30.15 -31.99
CA LYS A 255 -14.34 -31.29 -32.88
C LYS A 255 -13.51 -32.55 -32.59
N GLU A 256 -13.31 -32.88 -31.32
CA GLU A 256 -12.67 -34.16 -30.92
C GLU A 256 -13.53 -35.04 -30.00
N GLU A 257 -14.78 -34.62 -29.70
CA GLU A 257 -15.85 -35.51 -29.22
C GLU A 257 -16.74 -35.96 -30.39
N ARG A 258 -16.19 -36.84 -31.22
CA ARG A 258 -16.96 -37.76 -32.09
C ARG A 258 -16.25 -39.11 -32.18
N SER A 259 -15.99 -39.73 -31.03
CA SER A 259 -15.75 -41.16 -30.94
C SER A 259 -16.90 -41.91 -31.61
N ALA A 260 -16.59 -42.81 -32.54
CA ALA A 260 -17.57 -43.36 -33.45
C ALA A 260 -18.49 -44.39 -32.77
N THR A 261 -19.79 -44.10 -32.66
CA THR A 261 -20.81 -45.15 -32.74
C THR A 261 -20.97 -45.57 -34.20
N PRO A 262 -20.62 -46.82 -34.58
CA PRO A 262 -20.60 -47.22 -35.99
C PRO A 262 -22.01 -47.35 -36.58
N ARG A 263 -22.16 -46.96 -37.86
CA ARG A 263 -23.36 -47.27 -38.67
C ARG A 263 -23.49 -48.78 -38.85
N LYS A 264 -24.26 -49.45 -37.99
CA LYS A 264 -24.78 -50.80 -38.31
C LYS A 264 -25.91 -50.66 -39.33
N VAL A 265 -25.59 -50.99 -40.58
CA VAL A 265 -26.59 -51.19 -41.63
C VAL A 265 -27.36 -52.47 -41.31
N TYR A 266 -28.67 -52.36 -41.07
CA TYR A 266 -29.57 -53.50 -41.09
C TYR A 266 -30.38 -53.49 -42.39
N LYS A 267 -30.22 -54.55 -43.18
CA LYS A 267 -31.15 -54.87 -44.27
C LYS A 267 -32.45 -55.40 -43.66
N VAL A 268 -33.59 -55.03 -44.23
CA VAL A 268 -34.84 -55.77 -44.04
C VAL A 268 -34.91 -56.90 -45.07
N PRO A 269 -35.23 -58.13 -44.64
CA PRO A 269 -36.09 -58.99 -45.44
C PRO A 269 -37.21 -59.67 -44.61
N SER A 270 -38.45 -59.44 -45.04
CA SER A 270 -39.61 -60.36 -45.02
C SER A 270 -39.89 -61.33 -43.85
N GLN A 271 -41.04 -61.09 -43.19
CA GLN A 271 -42.07 -62.08 -42.77
C GLN A 271 -41.76 -63.06 -41.60
N PRO A 272 -42.76 -63.76 -41.01
CA PRO A 272 -43.78 -63.17 -40.11
C PRO A 272 -44.06 -64.04 -38.85
N LEU A 273 -45.15 -63.73 -38.09
CA LEU A 273 -45.74 -64.57 -37.00
C LEU A 273 -44.86 -64.60 -35.70
N GLN A 274 -45.35 -64.89 -34.47
CA GLN A 274 -46.71 -65.09 -33.93
C GLN A 274 -46.77 -64.84 -32.39
N ILE A 275 -47.93 -64.38 -31.90
CA ILE A 275 -48.70 -64.86 -30.69
C ILE A 275 -48.07 -64.87 -29.26
N ASP A 276 -48.85 -64.28 -28.32
CA ASP A 276 -49.09 -64.63 -26.89
C ASP A 276 -47.95 -64.68 -25.83
N ALA A 277 -48.20 -64.59 -24.51
CA ALA A 277 -49.30 -63.99 -23.69
C ALA A 277 -48.90 -63.98 -22.18
N PHE A 278 -49.84 -63.59 -21.30
CA PHE A 278 -49.78 -63.57 -19.81
C PHE A 278 -48.77 -62.57 -19.20
N SER A 279 -49.11 -61.57 -18.36
CA SER A 279 -50.15 -61.34 -17.32
C SER A 279 -49.75 -61.77 -15.90
N GLN A 280 -50.50 -61.27 -14.90
CA GLN A 280 -50.29 -61.35 -13.44
C GLN A 280 -49.23 -60.39 -12.86
N HIS A 281 -49.41 -59.76 -11.69
CA HIS A 281 -50.58 -59.70 -10.78
C HIS A 281 -50.77 -58.29 -10.16
N LYS A 282 -51.81 -58.11 -9.32
CA LYS A 282 -52.39 -56.80 -8.94
C LYS A 282 -52.76 -56.76 -7.45
N ALA A 283 -52.37 -55.68 -6.74
CA ALA A 283 -53.01 -55.15 -5.51
C ALA A 283 -52.53 -53.68 -5.34
N LEU A 284 -53.32 -52.63 -5.08
CA LEU A 284 -54.52 -52.39 -4.23
C LEU A 284 -54.19 -52.15 -2.74
N ASP A 285 -54.77 -51.18 -2.02
CA ASP A 285 -55.51 -49.94 -2.38
C ASP A 285 -55.78 -49.07 -1.11
N MET A 286 -56.36 -47.87 -1.29
CA MET A 286 -56.99 -46.98 -0.27
C MET A 286 -56.02 -46.29 0.73
N GLY A 287 -56.33 -45.14 1.34
CA GLY A 287 -57.52 -44.25 1.37
C GLY A 287 -57.55 -43.51 2.72
N GLU A 288 -58.18 -42.36 2.94
CA GLU A 288 -59.09 -41.53 2.12
C GLU A 288 -58.91 -40.02 2.43
N TRP A 289 -59.68 -39.17 1.74
CA TRP A 289 -59.87 -37.72 1.93
C TRP A 289 -61.38 -37.45 1.84
N PRO A 290 -61.93 -36.38 2.44
CA PRO A 290 -62.97 -35.67 1.68
C PRO A 290 -63.03 -34.13 1.84
N LEU A 291 -63.93 -33.56 1.02
CA LEU A 291 -64.49 -32.20 0.94
C LEU A 291 -63.76 -31.25 -0.04
N ARG A 292 -64.25 -30.98 -1.27
CA ARG A 292 -65.58 -30.53 -1.81
C ARG A 292 -65.91 -29.06 -1.49
N ASP A 293 -66.52 -28.26 -2.38
CA ASP A 293 -67.01 -28.42 -3.78
C ASP A 293 -67.03 -27.02 -4.45
N GLU A 294 -67.31 -26.76 -5.74
CA GLU A 294 -67.80 -27.55 -6.88
C GLU A 294 -67.02 -27.06 -8.17
N LYS A 295 -67.43 -26.96 -9.44
CA LYS A 295 -68.65 -27.20 -10.28
C LYS A 295 -68.20 -27.57 -11.72
N ARG A 296 -69.09 -27.61 -12.74
CA ARG A 296 -68.74 -27.96 -14.16
C ARG A 296 -69.66 -27.35 -15.22
N ALA A 297 -69.06 -27.07 -16.41
CA ALA A 297 -69.57 -27.22 -17.81
C ALA A 297 -70.94 -26.59 -18.19
N THR A 298 -71.40 -26.48 -19.46
CA THR A 298 -70.98 -26.93 -20.82
C THR A 298 -70.70 -25.69 -21.75
N GLU A 299 -70.47 -25.70 -23.08
CA GLU A 299 -71.08 -26.44 -24.19
C GLU A 299 -70.37 -26.28 -25.58
N GLN A 300 -70.96 -26.92 -26.61
CA GLN A 300 -70.76 -27.02 -28.08
C GLN A 300 -70.25 -25.80 -28.91
N SER A 301 -69.93 -25.86 -30.23
CA SER A 301 -69.37 -26.89 -31.14
C SER A 301 -69.18 -26.36 -32.59
N ASN A 302 -68.13 -26.82 -33.32
CA ASN A 302 -67.99 -26.96 -34.79
C ASN A 302 -67.93 -25.77 -35.81
N CYS A 303 -67.04 -25.98 -36.82
CA CYS A 303 -67.12 -25.64 -38.27
C CYS A 303 -66.49 -24.38 -38.95
N PHE A 304 -65.37 -24.66 -39.67
CA PHE A 304 -65.05 -24.33 -41.10
C PHE A 304 -64.76 -22.90 -41.65
N ILE A 305 -63.58 -22.77 -42.31
CA ILE A 305 -63.21 -21.98 -43.53
C ILE A 305 -63.15 -20.42 -43.48
N THR A 306 -62.27 -19.65 -44.18
CA THR A 306 -60.86 -19.70 -44.68
C THR A 306 -60.45 -18.27 -45.17
N ILE A 307 -59.14 -17.99 -45.41
CA ILE A 307 -58.52 -16.94 -46.30
C ILE A 307 -57.99 -15.62 -45.65
N HIS A 308 -56.66 -15.39 -45.82
CA HIS A 308 -55.81 -14.15 -45.79
C HIS A 308 -55.99 -13.04 -44.70
N ALA A 309 -54.97 -12.28 -44.29
CA ALA A 309 -53.78 -11.78 -45.01
C ALA A 309 -52.50 -11.56 -44.13
N ASP A 310 -51.45 -11.00 -44.75
CA ASP A 310 -50.07 -10.80 -44.24
C ASP A 310 -49.86 -9.78 -43.09
N THR A 311 -48.78 -9.95 -42.30
CA THR A 311 -47.56 -9.10 -42.43
C THR A 311 -46.34 -9.48 -41.56
N MET A 312 -45.15 -9.37 -42.17
CA MET A 312 -43.82 -9.01 -41.60
C MET A 312 -43.35 -9.69 -40.28
N ARG A 313 -42.50 -10.72 -40.33
CA ARG A 313 -41.00 -10.68 -40.40
C ARG A 313 -40.24 -10.36 -39.09
N THR A 314 -39.51 -11.35 -38.56
CA THR A 314 -38.02 -11.39 -38.40
C THR A 314 -37.59 -12.63 -37.58
N ARG A 315 -36.32 -13.08 -37.55
CA ARG A 315 -35.47 -13.53 -38.68
C ARG A 315 -34.36 -14.45 -38.13
N GLY A 316 -34.06 -15.57 -38.79
CA GLY A 316 -33.04 -16.53 -38.34
C GLY A 316 -31.59 -16.14 -38.64
N SER A 317 -30.68 -16.61 -37.77
CA SER A 317 -29.23 -16.87 -37.92
C SER A 317 -28.42 -16.24 -39.07
N ALA A 318 -27.32 -15.54 -38.74
CA ALA A 318 -26.22 -15.28 -39.67
C ALA A 318 -24.85 -15.05 -38.98
N TRP A 319 -24.02 -16.09 -38.85
CA TRP A 319 -22.57 -15.95 -38.60
C TRP A 319 -21.79 -16.40 -39.84
N GLY A 320 -21.54 -15.45 -40.75
CA GLY A 320 -20.71 -15.66 -41.94
C GLY A 320 -19.20 -15.51 -41.68
N PRO A 321 -18.35 -15.94 -42.63
CA PRO A 321 -16.90 -15.76 -42.55
C PRO A 321 -16.51 -14.27 -42.55
N PHE A 322 -15.31 -13.97 -42.07
CA PHE A 322 -14.82 -12.60 -41.96
C PHE A 322 -13.67 -12.36 -42.93
N ILE A 323 -13.94 -11.48 -43.92
CA ILE A 323 -13.10 -11.18 -45.09
C ILE A 323 -12.96 -12.38 -46.04
N THR A 324 -13.69 -12.31 -47.15
CA THR A 324 -13.42 -13.13 -48.35
C THR A 324 -12.34 -12.44 -49.20
N ILE A 325 -11.23 -13.15 -49.42
CA ILE A 325 -10.41 -12.93 -50.62
C ILE A 325 -11.13 -13.69 -51.75
N PRO A 326 -11.30 -13.11 -52.96
CA PRO A 326 -11.88 -13.85 -54.09
C PRO A 326 -11.02 -15.06 -54.47
N GLU A 327 -11.67 -16.22 -54.64
CA GLU A 327 -11.04 -17.51 -54.98
C GLU A 327 -10.70 -17.61 -56.49
N SER A 328 -10.10 -16.53 -57.02
CA SER A 328 -9.86 -16.33 -58.47
C SER A 328 -8.47 -15.75 -58.78
N LEU A 329 -7.51 -15.83 -57.84
CA LEU A 329 -6.13 -15.33 -57.99
C LEU A 329 -5.08 -16.39 -57.64
N SER A 330 -5.25 -17.61 -58.14
CA SER A 330 -4.28 -18.70 -57.99
C SER A 330 -4.11 -19.57 -59.26
N SER A 331 -3.97 -18.95 -60.43
CA SER A 331 -3.43 -19.64 -61.63
C SER A 331 -2.89 -18.68 -62.70
N SER A 332 -1.65 -18.92 -63.14
CA SER A 332 -1.07 -18.71 -64.48
C SER A 332 -1.35 -17.44 -65.32
N SER A 333 -0.25 -16.70 -65.57
CA SER A 333 0.24 -16.21 -66.87
C SER A 333 -0.42 -15.05 -67.67
N ARG A 334 0.45 -14.10 -68.05
CA ARG A 334 0.46 -13.20 -69.26
C ARG A 334 -0.65 -12.16 -69.43
N GLY A 335 -0.25 -10.95 -69.85
CA GLY A 335 -1.10 -9.84 -70.28
C GLY A 335 -0.40 -8.48 -70.11
N GLU A 336 -0.31 -7.68 -71.18
CA GLU A 336 0.39 -6.37 -71.24
C GLU A 336 -0.59 -5.19 -71.39
N ALA A 337 -0.05 -4.00 -71.72
CA ALA A 337 -0.72 -2.71 -72.02
C ALA A 337 -1.41 -2.01 -70.83
N GLN A 338 -0.93 -0.85 -70.35
CA GLN A 338 -0.88 0.50 -70.97
C GLN A 338 -2.26 1.18 -71.11
N LEU A 339 -2.45 2.30 -70.39
CA LEU A 339 -2.57 3.66 -70.97
C LEU A 339 -2.88 4.73 -69.89
N GLU A 340 -1.98 5.70 -69.78
CA GLU A 340 -2.27 7.11 -69.43
C GLU A 340 -2.71 7.84 -70.74
N PRO A 341 -3.20 9.12 -70.77
CA PRO A 341 -2.85 10.29 -69.93
C PRO A 341 -4.12 11.13 -69.52
N THR A 342 -4.15 12.44 -69.18
CA THR A 342 -3.25 13.59 -69.42
C THR A 342 -3.47 14.77 -68.44
N GLN A 343 -2.38 15.46 -68.07
CA GLN A 343 -2.18 16.92 -67.81
C GLN A 343 -3.10 17.68 -66.80
N ASN A 344 -2.60 18.46 -65.81
CA ASN A 344 -1.69 19.64 -65.78
C ASN A 344 -2.34 20.96 -66.24
N PRO A 345 -1.80 22.16 -65.90
CA PRO A 345 -0.72 22.53 -64.94
C PRO A 345 -1.25 23.49 -63.82
N HIS A 346 -0.50 24.17 -62.92
CA HIS A 346 0.70 25.03 -63.08
C HIS A 346 1.36 25.48 -61.75
N MET A 347 2.61 25.95 -61.87
CA MET A 347 3.34 26.93 -61.01
C MET A 347 4.09 26.45 -59.75
N THR A 348 5.13 27.22 -59.41
CA THR A 348 6.37 26.82 -58.69
C THR A 348 7.04 28.07 -58.05
N VAL A 349 8.17 27.91 -57.34
CA VAL A 349 9.16 28.95 -56.87
C VAL A 349 8.80 29.66 -55.54
N CYS A 350 9.72 30.09 -54.65
CA CYS A 350 11.01 29.56 -54.12
C CYS A 350 11.49 30.46 -52.93
N TRP A 351 12.73 30.23 -52.42
CA TRP A 351 13.54 30.97 -51.42
C TRP A 351 13.27 30.67 -49.93
N VAL A 352 14.18 30.20 -49.03
CA VAL A 352 15.67 30.11 -48.87
C VAL A 352 16.27 31.14 -47.88
N ILE A 353 16.77 30.66 -46.72
CA ILE A 353 17.73 31.28 -45.75
C ILE A 353 17.21 32.54 -45.00
N THR A 354 17.28 32.74 -43.66
CA THR A 354 18.05 32.17 -42.51
C THR A 354 17.09 31.54 -41.43
N GLY A 355 17.40 31.25 -40.13
CA GLY A 355 18.56 31.58 -39.27
C GLY A 355 18.60 30.93 -37.86
N THR A 356 19.25 31.62 -36.92
CA THR A 356 19.77 31.20 -35.58
C THR A 356 18.83 31.21 -34.35
N VAL A 357 19.12 30.28 -33.42
CA VAL A 357 19.02 30.37 -31.92
C VAL A 357 17.67 30.18 -31.19
N ALA A 358 17.78 29.70 -29.92
CA ALA A 358 16.82 29.54 -28.82
C ALA A 358 15.95 28.25 -28.77
N SER A 359 15.98 27.59 -27.60
CA SER A 359 15.48 26.22 -27.34
C SER A 359 13.96 26.06 -27.19
N SER A 360 13.18 27.14 -27.12
CA SER A 360 11.76 27.09 -26.73
C SER A 360 10.79 26.50 -27.77
N ARG A 361 11.26 26.07 -28.96
CA ARG A 361 10.40 25.55 -30.03
C ARG A 361 10.02 24.07 -29.88
N ILE A 362 10.86 23.23 -29.26
CA ILE A 362 10.60 21.77 -29.18
C ILE A 362 9.41 21.50 -28.24
N THR A 363 9.39 22.10 -27.05
CA THR A 363 8.26 22.01 -26.10
C THR A 363 6.96 22.54 -26.69
N LYS A 364 7.03 23.59 -27.53
CA LYS A 364 5.86 24.14 -28.24
C LYS A 364 5.38 23.24 -29.38
N LEU A 365 6.27 22.54 -30.08
CA LEU A 365 5.90 21.50 -31.06
C LEU A 365 5.26 20.28 -30.38
N PHE A 366 5.77 19.87 -29.22
CA PHE A 366 5.18 18.81 -28.41
C PHE A 366 3.76 19.17 -27.93
N LEU A 367 3.60 20.36 -27.32
CA LEU A 367 2.28 20.86 -26.90
C LEU A 367 1.32 21.06 -28.09
N ALA A 368 1.81 21.51 -29.25
CA ALA A 368 1.00 21.62 -30.46
C ALA A 368 0.56 20.25 -31.00
N ALA A 369 1.41 19.22 -30.94
CA ALA A 369 1.06 17.86 -31.33
C ALA A 369 0.02 17.24 -30.38
N VAL A 370 0.18 17.42 -29.07
CA VAL A 370 -0.80 16.98 -28.05
C VAL A 370 -2.12 17.74 -28.21
N ALA A 371 -2.10 19.05 -28.43
CA ALA A 371 -3.31 19.83 -28.69
C ALA A 371 -4.00 19.41 -30.00
N LEU A 372 -3.25 19.07 -31.05
CA LEU A 372 -3.79 18.56 -32.30
C LEU A 372 -4.41 17.16 -32.13
N PHE A 373 -3.83 16.31 -31.28
CA PHE A 373 -4.37 14.99 -30.92
C PHE A 373 -5.68 15.10 -30.11
N ILE A 374 -5.74 16.02 -29.14
CA ILE A 374 -6.96 16.32 -28.38
C ILE A 374 -8.03 16.92 -29.31
N ALA A 375 -7.67 17.88 -30.17
CA ALA A 375 -8.59 18.51 -31.10
C ALA A 375 -9.15 17.52 -32.15
N THR A 376 -8.32 16.64 -32.71
CA THR A 376 -8.79 15.61 -33.66
C THR A 376 -9.69 14.57 -32.97
N SER A 377 -9.40 14.21 -31.73
CA SER A 377 -10.27 13.36 -30.90
C SER A 377 -11.63 14.02 -30.64
N ALA A 378 -11.66 15.31 -30.28
CA ALA A 378 -12.89 16.09 -30.07
C ALA A 378 -13.69 16.29 -31.38
N ILE A 379 -13.02 16.52 -32.51
CA ILE A 379 -13.67 16.63 -33.83
C ILE A 379 -14.33 15.31 -34.23
N LEU A 380 -13.68 14.17 -34.00
CA LEU A 380 -14.27 12.84 -34.25
C LEU A 380 -15.51 12.56 -33.38
N ALA A 381 -15.59 13.12 -32.18
CA ALA A 381 -16.78 13.05 -31.34
C ALA A 381 -17.94 13.97 -31.77
N SER A 382 -17.68 14.96 -32.66
CA SER A 382 -18.59 16.10 -32.88
C SER A 382 -19.39 16.08 -34.20
N ILE A 383 -19.17 15.12 -35.11
CA ILE A 383 -19.81 15.13 -36.45
C ILE A 383 -21.19 14.43 -36.45
N ARG A 384 -22.18 15.21 -35.99
CA ARG A 384 -23.60 15.26 -36.43
C ARG A 384 -24.34 13.95 -36.74
N LEU A 385 -25.37 13.71 -35.94
CA LEU A 385 -26.75 13.76 -36.45
C LEU A 385 -27.48 14.91 -35.74
N GLY A 386 -28.31 15.66 -36.47
CA GLY A 386 -29.02 16.81 -35.90
C GLY A 386 -30.26 17.19 -36.69
N GLY A 387 -31.39 17.30 -35.99
CA GLY A 387 -32.70 17.69 -36.51
C GLY A 387 -33.64 18.03 -35.36
N ARG A 388 -34.43 19.10 -35.47
CA ARG A 388 -35.27 19.65 -34.40
C ARG A 388 -36.65 18.99 -34.35
N VAL A 389 -37.12 18.60 -33.17
CA VAL A 389 -38.53 18.75 -32.70
C VAL A 389 -38.51 18.88 -31.16
N PRO A 390 -39.26 19.82 -30.54
CA PRO A 390 -39.39 19.91 -29.08
C PRO A 390 -40.57 19.10 -28.52
N SER A 391 -40.51 18.81 -27.22
CA SER A 391 -41.63 18.46 -26.32
C SER A 391 -42.65 17.40 -26.79
N ILE A 392 -42.42 16.14 -26.39
CA ILE A 392 -43.42 15.14 -25.96
C ILE A 392 -42.64 13.99 -25.26
N LEU A 393 -43.28 13.28 -24.33
CA LEU A 393 -42.71 12.32 -23.36
C LEU A 393 -41.82 13.00 -22.28
N GLN A 394 -41.99 12.84 -20.97
CA GLN A 394 -42.85 11.96 -20.13
C GLN A 394 -42.75 10.46 -20.44
N TYR A 395 -42.34 9.66 -19.44
CA TYR A 395 -42.02 8.23 -19.54
C TYR A 395 -40.79 7.91 -20.41
N VAL A 396 -39.60 8.04 -19.81
CA VAL A 396 -38.71 6.92 -19.43
C VAL A 396 -37.43 7.53 -18.83
N LYS A 397 -37.18 7.24 -17.55
CA LYS A 397 -35.87 7.43 -16.91
C LYS A 397 -35.36 6.05 -16.48
N PRO A 398 -34.12 5.66 -16.80
CA PRO A 398 -33.38 4.73 -15.95
C PRO A 398 -32.95 5.50 -14.70
N SER A 399 -33.38 5.05 -13.52
CA SER A 399 -32.96 5.64 -12.24
C SER A 399 -31.51 5.23 -11.95
N PRO A 400 -30.61 6.15 -11.54
CA PRO A 400 -29.37 5.75 -10.89
C PRO A 400 -29.71 5.04 -9.57
N LEU A 401 -28.92 4.02 -9.21
CA LEU A 401 -29.03 3.36 -7.91
C LEU A 401 -28.66 4.36 -6.82
N ARG A 402 -29.66 4.79 -6.05
CA ARG A 402 -29.43 5.45 -4.75
C ARG A 402 -28.93 4.41 -3.76
N ASN A 403 -27.94 4.78 -2.95
CA ASN A 403 -27.70 4.07 -1.69
C ASN A 403 -29.00 4.08 -0.86
N PRO A 404 -29.36 2.99 -0.18
CA PRO A 404 -30.56 2.95 0.64
C PRO A 404 -30.44 3.96 1.79
N ILE A 405 -31.43 4.85 1.89
CA ILE A 405 -31.51 5.81 2.99
C ILE A 405 -31.99 5.05 4.23
N TYR A 406 -31.22 5.11 5.32
CA TYR A 406 -31.56 4.49 6.60
C TYR A 406 -32.89 5.04 7.15
N THR A 407 -33.76 4.16 7.65
CA THR A 407 -35.07 4.56 8.22
C THR A 407 -35.40 3.83 9.52
N GLN A 408 -34.95 4.40 10.65
CA GLN A 408 -35.41 4.15 12.03
C GLN A 408 -35.09 2.75 12.63
N PRO A 409 -35.02 2.58 13.97
CA PRO A 409 -35.29 3.57 15.03
C PRO A 409 -34.06 3.95 15.90
N PHE A 410 -32.84 3.93 15.35
CA PHE A 410 -31.69 4.59 15.98
C PHE A 410 -31.54 6.03 15.47
N ARG A 411 -31.15 6.96 16.37
CA ARG A 411 -30.86 8.35 16.01
C ARG A 411 -29.51 8.37 15.27
N PRO A 412 -29.44 8.77 14.00
CA PRO A 412 -28.17 8.84 13.29
C PRO A 412 -27.25 9.89 13.92
N LEU A 413 -25.94 9.78 13.67
CA LEU A 413 -24.99 10.86 13.95
C LEU A 413 -25.44 12.16 13.25
N THR A 414 -24.96 13.28 13.77
CA THR A 414 -25.49 14.59 13.37
C THR A 414 -24.81 15.09 12.10
N ASN A 415 -25.15 14.53 10.94
CA ASN A 415 -24.58 14.94 9.65
C ASN A 415 -24.72 16.45 9.42
N SER A 416 -23.72 17.05 8.77
CA SER A 416 -23.69 18.37 8.11
C SER A 416 -25.05 19.04 7.86
N THR A 417 -25.95 18.37 7.15
CA THR A 417 -27.27 18.85 6.73
C THR A 417 -28.27 18.96 7.89
N MET A 418 -28.20 18.06 8.87
CA MET A 418 -29.06 18.00 10.06
C MET A 418 -28.51 18.77 11.27
N ALA A 419 -27.23 19.12 11.29
CA ALA A 419 -26.61 19.83 12.40
C ALA A 419 -27.25 21.20 12.70
N PRO A 420 -27.30 21.64 13.97
CA PRO A 420 -27.53 23.04 14.32
C PRO A 420 -26.55 23.97 13.60
N SER A 421 -26.99 25.18 13.23
CA SER A 421 -26.20 26.11 12.39
C SER A 421 -24.84 26.47 12.96
N GLN A 422 -24.69 26.48 14.29
CA GLN A 422 -23.42 26.71 14.99
C GLN A 422 -22.32 25.69 14.63
N TYR A 423 -22.68 24.44 14.32
CA TYR A 423 -21.74 23.37 13.98
C TYR A 423 -21.55 23.17 12.46
N LYS A 424 -22.14 24.03 11.61
CA LYS A 424 -22.07 23.92 10.15
C LYS A 424 -20.89 24.66 9.51
N THR A 425 -20.20 25.53 10.25
CA THR A 425 -19.17 26.41 9.68
C THR A 425 -17.94 26.43 10.59
N PRO A 426 -17.03 25.45 10.46
CA PRO A 426 -15.76 25.42 11.17
C PRO A 426 -14.96 26.74 10.99
N PRO A 427 -14.32 27.26 12.06
CA PRO A 427 -13.51 28.50 12.02
C PRO A 427 -12.11 28.33 11.39
N GLN A 428 -11.83 27.13 10.88
CA GLN A 428 -10.63 26.70 10.16
C GLN A 428 -11.08 25.63 9.15
N LEU A 429 -10.58 25.67 7.91
CA LEU A 429 -10.87 24.63 6.91
C LEU A 429 -10.10 23.32 7.19
N PRO A 430 -10.53 22.17 6.64
CA PRO A 430 -9.81 20.91 6.77
C PRO A 430 -8.46 20.92 6.03
N PRO A 431 -7.54 20.00 6.38
CA PRO A 431 -6.35 19.68 5.57
C PRO A 431 -6.67 19.42 4.08
N LYS A 432 -5.73 19.78 3.21
CA LYS A 432 -5.85 19.67 1.74
C LYS A 432 -4.89 18.62 1.19
N PHE A 433 -5.40 17.69 0.40
CA PHE A 433 -4.70 16.50 -0.09
C PHE A 433 -4.47 16.52 -1.61
N THR A 434 -4.14 17.69 -2.16
CA THR A 434 -3.92 17.91 -3.61
C THR A 434 -2.45 17.86 -4.05
N ALA A 435 -1.54 17.31 -3.25
CA ALA A 435 -0.11 17.34 -3.57
C ALA A 435 0.24 16.48 -4.80
N THR A 436 1.25 16.94 -5.53
CA THR A 436 1.90 16.23 -6.64
C THR A 436 3.30 15.80 -6.21
N LYS A 437 3.93 14.84 -6.89
CA LYS A 437 5.33 14.46 -6.64
C LYS A 437 6.26 15.68 -6.61
N GLN A 438 6.08 16.64 -7.51
CA GLN A 438 6.91 17.84 -7.57
C GLN A 438 6.63 18.79 -6.40
N SER A 439 5.35 19.05 -6.09
CA SER A 439 5.00 19.98 -5.00
C SER A 439 5.41 19.44 -3.64
N LEU A 440 5.28 18.13 -3.35
CA LEU A 440 5.77 17.54 -2.10
C LEU A 440 7.24 17.91 -1.83
N ILE A 441 8.09 17.72 -2.84
CA ILE A 441 9.53 17.97 -2.79
C ILE A 441 9.85 19.47 -2.70
N ASP A 442 9.11 20.32 -3.39
CA ASP A 442 9.37 21.78 -3.38
C ASP A 442 8.79 22.47 -2.14
N ASP A 443 7.69 21.97 -1.59
CA ASP A 443 7.13 22.40 -0.30
C ASP A 443 8.05 21.99 0.86
N ALA A 444 8.62 20.78 0.83
CA ALA A 444 9.64 20.36 1.81
C ALA A 444 10.87 21.28 1.79
N LYS A 445 11.41 21.62 0.62
CA LYS A 445 12.51 22.60 0.49
C LYS A 445 12.11 23.96 1.03
N ARG A 446 10.93 24.47 0.68
CA ARG A 446 10.39 25.74 1.17
C ARG A 446 10.31 25.78 2.70
N LEU A 447 9.89 24.69 3.35
CA LEU A 447 9.87 24.57 4.81
C LEU A 447 11.29 24.59 5.39
N ILE A 448 12.18 23.75 4.88
CA ILE A 448 13.58 23.62 5.32
C ILE A 448 14.33 24.96 5.18
N ASP A 449 14.22 25.63 4.03
CA ASP A 449 14.90 26.90 3.76
C ASP A 449 14.32 28.05 4.58
N ARG A 450 13.01 28.05 4.87
CA ARG A 450 12.39 28.98 5.82
C ARG A 450 12.94 28.78 7.23
N SER A 451 12.96 27.54 7.70
CA SER A 451 13.38 27.16 9.06
C SER A 451 14.86 27.48 9.29
N ARG A 452 15.72 27.15 8.32
CA ARG A 452 17.15 27.54 8.32
C ARG A 452 17.31 29.06 8.35
N SER A 453 16.54 29.80 7.56
CA SER A 453 16.57 31.27 7.53
C SER A 453 16.15 31.91 8.87
N VAL A 454 15.22 31.30 9.61
CA VAL A 454 14.84 31.74 10.97
C VAL A 454 16.01 31.54 11.94
N GLN A 455 16.63 30.36 11.95
CA GLN A 455 17.76 30.04 12.82
C GLN A 455 18.98 30.95 12.53
N ASP A 456 19.29 31.18 11.24
CA ASP A 456 20.37 32.06 10.81
C ASP A 456 20.11 33.53 11.19
N ALA A 457 18.85 33.99 11.14
CA ALA A 457 18.48 35.33 11.59
C ALA A 457 18.67 35.50 13.11
N ILE A 458 18.26 34.51 13.91
CA ILE A 458 18.46 34.51 15.37
C ILE A 458 19.95 34.58 15.71
N VAL A 459 20.80 33.74 15.10
CA VAL A 459 22.26 33.74 15.34
C VAL A 459 22.93 35.05 14.89
N ARG A 460 22.46 35.64 13.79
CA ARG A 460 22.96 36.94 13.30
C ARG A 460 22.60 38.09 14.26
N ASP A 461 21.35 38.16 14.70
CA ASP A 461 20.81 39.37 15.36
C ASP A 461 20.82 39.30 16.90
N VAL A 462 20.76 38.11 17.49
CA VAL A 462 20.84 37.86 18.94
C VAL A 462 22.27 37.52 19.36
N LYS A 463 22.68 37.86 20.58
CA LYS A 463 23.99 37.54 21.17
C LYS A 463 23.80 36.98 22.59
N PRO A 464 24.69 36.15 23.14
CA PRO A 464 24.49 35.49 24.44
C PRO A 464 24.12 36.45 25.58
N GLU A 465 24.60 37.69 25.56
CA GLU A 465 24.37 38.72 26.57
C GLU A 465 22.97 39.35 26.48
N ASN A 466 22.30 39.28 25.32
CA ASN A 466 20.95 39.81 25.10
C ASN A 466 19.89 38.74 24.77
N ALA A 467 20.30 37.47 24.73
CA ALA A 467 19.42 36.33 24.57
C ALA A 467 18.34 36.30 25.66
N ASN A 468 17.13 35.91 25.27
CA ASN A 468 15.97 35.69 26.12
C ASN A 468 15.02 34.70 25.40
N PHE A 469 14.07 34.13 26.13
CA PHE A 469 13.12 33.18 25.56
C PHE A 469 12.35 33.77 24.37
N GLN A 470 11.93 35.04 24.46
CA GLN A 470 11.14 35.74 23.46
C GLN A 470 11.88 35.95 22.13
N ASN A 471 13.17 36.29 22.14
CA ASN A 471 13.96 36.56 20.91
C ASN A 471 14.73 35.35 20.38
N THR A 472 14.87 34.29 21.18
CA THR A 472 15.60 33.07 20.83
C THR A 472 14.61 31.92 20.62
N LEU A 473 14.30 31.15 21.66
CA LEU A 473 13.61 29.87 21.53
C LEU A 473 12.15 30.00 21.05
N LEU A 474 11.43 31.04 21.47
CA LEU A 474 10.06 31.26 21.02
C LEU A 474 9.97 31.50 19.50
N GLN A 475 11.00 32.05 18.87
CA GLN A 475 11.01 32.25 17.42
C GLN A 475 11.19 30.92 16.67
N ILE A 476 11.99 29.99 17.21
CA ILE A 476 12.14 28.62 16.71
C ILE A 476 10.82 27.87 16.87
N ALA A 477 10.25 27.84 18.08
CA ALA A 477 9.00 27.13 18.36
C ALA A 477 7.80 27.66 17.55
N ARG A 478 7.78 28.95 17.20
CA ARG A 478 6.79 29.54 16.28
C ARG A 478 6.96 29.10 14.83
N ASP A 479 8.19 28.81 14.42
CA ASP A 479 8.46 28.25 13.11
C ASP A 479 8.16 26.74 13.06
N ASP A 480 8.52 25.98 14.11
CA ASP A 480 8.15 24.57 14.29
C ASP A 480 6.62 24.37 14.29
N ASN A 481 5.89 25.23 15.02
CA ASN A 481 4.43 25.32 14.99
C ASN A 481 3.89 25.48 13.54
N LYS A 482 4.57 26.26 12.69
CA LYS A 482 4.19 26.48 11.28
C LYS A 482 4.68 25.37 10.35
N MET A 483 5.78 24.70 10.69
CA MET A 483 6.35 23.58 9.93
C MET A 483 5.47 22.35 10.05
N ALA A 484 5.11 21.95 11.27
CA ALA A 484 4.35 20.74 11.57
C ALA A 484 2.97 20.67 10.87
N ILE A 485 2.30 21.82 10.71
CA ILE A 485 1.02 21.96 9.97
C ILE A 485 1.10 21.49 8.51
N GLU A 486 2.29 21.55 7.92
CA GLU A 486 2.54 21.16 6.53
C GLU A 486 3.31 19.82 6.47
N SER A 487 4.43 19.69 7.20
CA SER A 487 5.34 18.54 7.10
C SER A 487 4.69 17.20 7.46
N HIS A 488 3.78 17.16 8.44
CA HIS A 488 3.05 15.95 8.81
C HIS A 488 2.21 15.44 7.62
N ILE A 489 1.57 16.34 6.87
CA ILE A 489 0.80 16.00 5.66
C ILE A 489 1.75 15.51 4.56
N LEU A 490 2.92 16.14 4.38
CA LEU A 490 3.88 15.74 3.35
C LEU A 490 4.41 14.31 3.55
N GLY A 491 4.67 13.90 4.80
CA GLY A 491 5.07 12.53 5.15
C GLY A 491 3.91 11.53 5.12
N PHE A 492 2.71 11.92 5.56
CA PHE A 492 1.54 11.03 5.60
C PHE A 492 1.14 10.42 4.24
N TYR A 493 1.51 11.05 3.11
CA TYR A 493 1.30 10.48 1.78
C TYR A 493 1.93 9.08 1.61
N ASN A 494 3.02 8.75 2.31
CA ASN A 494 3.66 7.43 2.27
C ASN A 494 2.72 6.31 2.78
N ALA A 495 1.81 6.62 3.71
CA ALA A 495 1.02 5.66 4.47
C ALA A 495 -0.35 5.40 3.85
N VAL A 496 -0.85 6.29 3.00
CA VAL A 496 -2.24 6.22 2.49
C VAL A 496 -2.42 6.43 0.99
N SER A 497 -1.43 6.99 0.29
CA SER A 497 -1.58 7.29 -1.14
C SER A 497 -1.62 6.02 -2.00
N THR A 498 -2.53 5.96 -2.98
CA THR A 498 -2.58 4.85 -3.94
C THR A 498 -1.49 4.93 -5.01
N SER A 499 -1.03 6.14 -5.36
CA SER A 499 0.09 6.36 -6.29
C SER A 499 1.42 6.01 -5.61
N LYS A 500 2.19 5.10 -6.21
CA LYS A 500 3.55 4.78 -5.75
C LYS A 500 4.46 5.99 -5.88
N GLU A 501 4.30 6.77 -6.95
CA GLU A 501 5.10 7.96 -7.25
C GLU A 501 4.96 9.04 -6.16
N LEU A 502 3.77 9.15 -5.56
CA LEU A 502 3.53 10.00 -4.38
C LEU A 502 4.11 9.39 -3.09
N ARG A 503 3.98 8.09 -2.84
CA ARG A 503 4.59 7.44 -1.66
C ARG A 503 6.11 7.53 -1.67
N ASP A 504 6.72 7.29 -2.82
CA ASP A 504 8.17 7.39 -3.04
C ASP A 504 8.65 8.83 -2.83
N ALA A 505 7.92 9.84 -3.34
CA ALA A 505 8.25 11.24 -3.15
C ALA A 505 8.02 11.72 -1.71
N SER A 506 7.02 11.18 -1.04
CA SER A 506 6.74 11.44 0.38
C SER A 506 7.82 10.88 1.29
N SER A 507 8.33 9.69 0.99
CA SER A 507 9.50 9.10 1.67
C SER A 507 10.80 9.89 1.39
N GLU A 508 10.95 10.43 0.18
CA GLU A 508 12.03 11.36 -0.19
C GLU A 508 11.92 12.69 0.59
N VAL A 509 10.70 13.17 0.89
CA VAL A 509 10.47 14.32 1.77
C VAL A 509 10.80 14.02 3.24
N GLU A 510 10.38 12.88 3.80
CA GLU A 510 10.72 12.50 5.18
C GLU A 510 12.23 12.47 5.39
N GLN A 511 12.99 11.82 4.49
CA GLN A 511 14.45 11.82 4.53
C GLN A 511 15.04 13.25 4.51
N MET A 512 14.47 14.18 3.73
CA MET A 512 14.92 15.57 3.71
C MET A 512 14.59 16.33 5.01
N LEU A 513 13.45 16.04 5.64
CA LEU A 513 13.04 16.64 6.91
C LEU A 513 13.88 16.09 8.07
N ASP A 514 14.18 14.80 8.07
CA ASP A 514 15.09 14.16 9.04
C ASP A 514 16.53 14.67 8.91
N ASP A 515 17.05 14.79 7.68
CA ASP A 515 18.38 15.37 7.42
C ASP A 515 18.46 16.81 7.93
N PHE A 516 17.41 17.62 7.73
CA PHE A 516 17.33 18.97 8.29
C PHE A 516 17.16 18.97 9.83
N GLY A 517 16.43 18.01 10.39
CA GLY A 517 16.34 17.82 11.85
C GLY A 517 17.71 17.51 12.48
N ILE A 518 18.53 16.70 11.80
CA ILE A 518 19.92 16.44 12.19
C ILE A 518 20.80 17.68 11.99
N GLU A 519 20.65 18.42 10.88
CA GLU A 519 21.34 19.70 10.64
C GLU A 519 21.07 20.70 11.78
N SER A 520 19.79 20.92 12.08
CA SER A 520 19.32 21.89 13.07
C SER A 520 19.70 21.50 14.49
N SER A 521 19.50 20.23 14.89
CA SER A 521 19.86 19.75 16.23
C SER A 521 21.38 19.71 16.52
N MET A 522 22.22 19.96 15.51
CA MET A 522 23.67 20.12 15.65
C MET A 522 24.16 21.57 15.49
N ARG A 523 23.26 22.57 15.50
CA ARG A 523 23.61 24.00 15.47
C ARG A 523 24.17 24.48 16.81
N GLU A 524 25.49 24.37 16.98
CA GLU A 524 26.23 24.87 18.16
C GLU A 524 26.04 26.36 18.41
N ASP A 525 25.90 27.16 17.36
CA ASP A 525 25.59 28.59 17.42
C ASP A 525 24.19 28.89 17.97
N VAL A 526 23.18 28.09 17.58
CA VAL A 526 21.81 28.16 18.15
C VAL A 526 21.79 27.65 19.59
N PHE A 527 22.45 26.54 19.87
CA PHE A 527 22.54 25.96 21.22
C PHE A 527 23.20 26.93 22.23
N ASN A 528 24.29 27.62 21.84
CA ASN A 528 24.94 28.61 22.70
C ASN A 528 24.00 29.76 23.11
N LEU A 529 23.02 30.13 22.27
CA LEU A 529 22.00 31.12 22.64
C LEU A 529 20.95 30.52 23.58
N ILE A 530 20.46 29.31 23.33
CA ILE A 530 19.47 28.62 24.18
C ILE A 530 20.05 28.32 25.57
N ASP A 531 21.30 27.91 25.64
CA ASP A 531 22.07 27.72 26.88
C ASP A 531 22.25 29.03 27.66
N ALA A 532 22.49 30.15 26.97
CA ALA A 532 22.49 31.47 27.60
C ALA A 532 21.10 31.85 28.16
N VAL A 533 20.01 31.54 27.46
CA VAL A 533 18.64 31.75 27.98
C VAL A 533 18.38 30.91 29.24
N LEU A 534 18.76 29.63 29.23
CA LEU A 534 18.59 28.75 30.40
C LEU A 534 19.40 29.25 31.60
N LYS A 535 20.68 29.58 31.40
CA LYS A 535 21.59 30.10 32.46
C LYS A 535 21.15 31.44 33.04
N LYS A 536 20.35 32.21 32.30
CA LYS A 536 19.79 33.50 32.74
C LYS A 536 18.62 33.35 33.72
N GLY A 537 17.96 32.19 33.76
CA GLY A 537 16.90 31.89 34.73
C GLY A 537 15.67 32.80 34.60
N GLU A 538 15.20 33.05 33.38
CA GLU A 538 14.01 33.87 33.14
C GLU A 538 12.75 33.19 33.72
N LYS A 539 11.83 33.97 34.28
CA LYS A 539 10.57 33.44 34.84
C LYS A 539 9.54 33.26 33.73
N LEU A 540 9.47 32.03 33.23
CA LEU A 540 8.51 31.59 32.21
C LEU A 540 7.26 30.99 32.85
N ASP A 541 6.20 30.77 32.05
CA ASP A 541 5.11 29.86 32.42
C ASP A 541 5.58 28.39 32.36
N PRO A 542 4.83 27.43 32.96
CA PRO A 542 5.27 26.04 33.04
C PRO A 542 5.52 25.34 31.70
N GLU A 543 4.75 25.66 30.64
CA GLU A 543 4.92 25.02 29.33
C GLU A 543 6.13 25.60 28.60
N SER A 544 6.30 26.93 28.64
CA SER A 544 7.50 27.62 28.12
C SER A 544 8.78 27.21 28.85
N GLN A 545 8.72 27.00 30.17
CA GLN A 545 9.85 26.46 30.94
C GLN A 545 10.18 25.02 30.51
N ARG A 546 9.17 24.16 30.40
CA ARG A 546 9.34 22.77 29.92
C ARG A 546 9.90 22.72 28.50
N LEU A 547 9.50 23.64 27.61
CA LEU A 547 10.05 23.79 26.27
C LEU A 547 11.56 24.08 26.33
N LEU A 548 11.96 25.10 27.10
CA LEU A 548 13.35 25.49 27.27
C LEU A 548 14.23 24.34 27.80
N GLU A 549 13.74 23.61 28.81
CA GLU A 549 14.43 22.46 29.37
C GLU A 549 14.52 21.28 28.40
N LYS A 550 13.40 20.91 27.73
CA LYS A 550 13.37 19.80 26.77
C LYS A 550 14.20 20.07 25.51
N ASP A 551 14.28 21.32 25.05
CA ASP A 551 15.09 21.69 23.88
C ASP A 551 16.59 21.77 24.21
N HIS A 552 16.97 22.42 25.32
CA HIS A 552 18.37 22.43 25.78
C HIS A 552 18.89 21.00 26.00
N LYS A 553 18.08 20.15 26.66
CA LYS A 553 18.36 18.72 26.83
C LYS A 553 18.43 17.97 25.49
N SER A 554 17.60 18.32 24.51
CA SER A 554 17.67 17.74 23.16
C SER A 554 19.00 18.06 22.45
N PHE A 555 19.50 19.29 22.53
CA PHE A 555 20.79 19.67 21.95
C PHE A 555 21.97 18.93 22.63
N ILE A 556 21.94 18.78 23.95
CA ILE A 556 22.92 17.96 24.70
C ILE A 556 22.88 16.50 24.20
N ARG A 557 21.68 15.92 24.07
CA ARG A 557 21.45 14.53 23.63
C ARG A 557 21.70 14.30 22.13
N ASN A 558 21.87 15.37 21.34
CA ASN A 558 22.38 15.32 19.96
C ASN A 558 23.88 15.68 19.86
N GLY A 559 24.61 15.64 20.98
CA GLY A 559 26.07 15.65 21.00
C GLY A 559 26.73 17.02 21.13
N LEU A 560 25.99 18.10 21.37
CA LEU A 560 26.61 19.43 21.52
C LEU A 560 27.33 19.64 22.86
N ASN A 561 27.08 18.78 23.85
CA ASN A 561 27.92 18.71 25.06
C ASN A 561 29.26 18.00 24.81
N LEU A 562 29.45 17.35 23.66
CA LEU A 562 30.77 16.84 23.24
C LEU A 562 31.62 18.01 22.73
N PRO A 563 32.89 18.15 23.13
CA PRO A 563 33.80 19.10 22.51
C PRO A 563 33.91 18.88 20.99
N ALA A 564 34.04 19.97 20.23
CA ALA A 564 34.25 19.89 18.78
C ALA A 564 35.52 19.08 18.43
N GLY A 565 35.45 18.30 17.36
CA GLY A 565 36.49 17.36 16.94
C GLY A 565 36.06 15.89 17.00
N PRO A 566 37.00 14.92 16.93
CA PRO A 566 36.72 13.56 16.47
C PRO A 566 35.61 12.80 17.18
N LYS A 567 35.36 13.04 18.48
CA LYS A 567 34.23 12.42 19.20
C LYS A 567 32.86 12.93 18.72
N ARG A 568 32.73 14.24 18.49
CA ARG A 568 31.50 14.86 17.98
C ARG A 568 31.29 14.50 16.50
N ASP A 569 32.37 14.46 15.72
CA ASP A 569 32.35 14.04 14.33
C ASP A 569 31.90 12.57 14.20
N ARG A 570 32.49 11.67 15.01
CA ARG A 570 32.09 10.26 15.08
C ARG A 570 30.62 10.09 15.52
N PHE A 571 30.17 10.83 16.53
CA PHE A 571 28.76 10.83 16.92
C PHE A 571 27.82 11.23 15.78
N LYS A 572 28.23 12.19 14.93
CA LYS A 572 27.48 12.60 13.73
C LYS A 572 27.42 11.48 12.68
N GLU A 573 28.54 10.83 12.38
CA GLU A 573 28.58 9.67 11.47
C GLU A 573 27.61 8.57 11.93
N ILE A 574 27.64 8.25 13.23
CA ILE A 574 26.77 7.25 13.85
C ILE A 574 25.30 7.63 13.68
N LYS A 575 24.92 8.88 13.99
CA LYS A 575 23.54 9.39 13.84
C LYS A 575 23.05 9.28 12.40
N GLN A 576 23.87 9.67 11.43
CA GLN A 576 23.55 9.54 10.00
C GLN A 576 23.40 8.08 9.58
N ARG A 577 24.28 7.19 10.05
CA ARG A 577 24.23 5.77 9.73
C ARG A 577 23.01 5.07 10.34
N LEU A 578 22.65 5.40 11.58
CA LEU A 578 21.43 4.92 12.22
C LEU A 578 20.16 5.33 11.45
N SER A 579 20.10 6.55 10.92
CA SER A 579 18.99 7.01 10.06
C SER A 579 18.85 6.16 8.80
N GLN A 580 19.97 5.89 8.10
CA GLN A 580 20.01 5.04 6.91
C GLN A 580 19.58 3.59 7.21
N ILE A 581 20.02 3.04 8.35
CA ILE A 581 19.64 1.70 8.80
C ILE A 581 18.14 1.65 9.08
N GLY A 582 17.58 2.67 9.74
CA GLY A 582 16.14 2.75 10.03
C GLY A 582 15.28 2.67 8.77
N ILE A 583 15.63 3.48 7.77
CA ILE A 583 14.93 3.52 6.47
C ILE A 583 15.09 2.18 5.73
N ALA A 584 16.29 1.60 5.68
CA ALA A 584 16.52 0.31 5.04
C ALA A 584 15.74 -0.83 5.72
N PHE A 585 15.76 -0.88 7.06
CA PHE A 585 15.08 -1.90 7.85
C PHE A 585 13.56 -1.84 7.66
N GLN A 586 12.96 -0.65 7.76
CA GLN A 586 11.52 -0.46 7.59
C GLN A 586 11.09 -0.70 6.13
N LYS A 587 11.91 -0.31 5.15
CA LYS A 587 11.68 -0.64 3.74
C LYS A 587 11.60 -2.16 3.53
N ASN A 588 12.54 -2.92 4.10
CA ASN A 588 12.55 -4.38 3.98
C ASN A 588 11.31 -5.04 4.64
N LEU A 589 10.77 -4.47 5.72
CA LEU A 589 9.49 -4.91 6.30
C LEU A 589 8.28 -4.59 5.39
N ASN A 590 8.30 -3.40 4.77
CA ASN A 590 7.19 -2.90 3.96
C ASN A 590 7.10 -3.57 2.58
N GLU A 591 8.24 -3.79 1.92
CA GLU A 591 8.33 -4.41 0.59
C GLU A 591 8.36 -5.96 0.63
N GLU A 592 8.40 -6.56 1.83
CA GLU A 592 8.25 -8.01 2.05
C GLU A 592 7.02 -8.56 1.31
N ASN A 593 7.23 -9.57 0.46
CA ASN A 593 6.19 -10.18 -0.37
C ASN A 593 6.30 -11.72 -0.42
N GLY A 594 6.92 -12.28 0.63
CA GLY A 594 7.18 -13.70 0.78
C GLY A 594 5.92 -14.50 1.16
N GLY A 595 6.08 -15.81 1.09
CA GLY A 595 5.01 -16.75 1.37
C GLY A 595 5.42 -18.19 1.03
N LEU A 596 4.51 -19.11 1.27
CA LEU A 596 4.73 -20.55 1.15
C LEU A 596 3.69 -21.19 0.23
N TRP A 597 4.14 -22.18 -0.54
CA TRP A 597 3.28 -22.97 -1.43
C TRP A 597 2.81 -24.26 -0.76
N PHE A 598 1.52 -24.34 -0.47
CA PHE A 598 0.88 -25.50 0.18
C PHE A 598 -0.16 -26.15 -0.74
N THR A 599 -0.38 -27.46 -0.61
CA THR A 599 -1.56 -28.10 -1.22
C THR A 599 -2.85 -27.77 -0.45
N GLN A 600 -4.01 -28.09 -1.02
CA GLN A 600 -5.30 -27.90 -0.33
C GLN A 600 -5.41 -28.78 0.93
N GLU A 601 -4.77 -29.95 0.92
CA GLU A 601 -4.69 -30.89 2.04
C GLU A 601 -3.75 -30.38 3.14
N GLU A 602 -2.62 -29.75 2.79
CA GLU A 602 -1.74 -29.11 3.77
C GLU A 602 -2.42 -27.93 4.48
N LEU A 603 -3.38 -27.27 3.82
CA LEU A 603 -4.20 -26.19 4.40
C LEU A 603 -5.54 -26.69 5.01
N HIS A 604 -5.69 -27.98 5.28
CA HIS A 604 -6.91 -28.52 5.88
C HIS A 604 -7.27 -27.82 7.21
N GLY A 605 -8.54 -27.41 7.34
CA GLY A 605 -9.07 -26.62 8.44
C GLY A 605 -9.04 -25.11 8.23
N VAL A 606 -8.19 -24.58 7.35
CA VAL A 606 -8.15 -23.13 7.05
C VAL A 606 -9.44 -22.73 6.30
N PRO A 607 -10.16 -21.67 6.73
CA PRO A 607 -11.42 -21.26 6.12
C PRO A 607 -11.41 -21.01 4.60
N GLU A 608 -12.56 -21.20 3.95
CA GLU A 608 -12.72 -21.05 2.50
C GLU A 608 -12.62 -19.58 2.04
N ASP A 609 -13.06 -18.62 2.85
CA ASP A 609 -12.91 -17.18 2.56
C ASP A 609 -11.44 -16.74 2.49
N VAL A 610 -10.57 -17.36 3.30
CA VAL A 610 -9.11 -17.21 3.20
C VAL A 610 -8.56 -17.97 1.99
N THR A 611 -8.76 -19.29 1.94
CA THR A 611 -8.10 -20.15 0.92
C THR A 611 -8.57 -19.87 -0.52
N SER A 612 -9.80 -19.40 -0.73
CA SER A 612 -10.28 -19.01 -2.06
C SER A 612 -9.68 -17.70 -2.58
N GLY A 613 -9.17 -16.83 -1.69
CA GLY A 613 -8.46 -15.60 -2.03
C GLY A 613 -6.99 -15.80 -2.39
N LEU A 614 -6.38 -16.92 -1.99
CA LEU A 614 -4.95 -17.18 -2.21
C LEU A 614 -4.62 -17.38 -3.70
N LYS A 615 -3.43 -16.91 -4.10
CA LYS A 615 -2.92 -17.07 -5.46
C LYS A 615 -2.69 -18.55 -5.76
N LYS A 616 -3.27 -19.04 -6.86
CA LYS A 616 -3.10 -20.41 -7.34
C LYS A 616 -1.75 -20.58 -8.05
N GLY A 617 -1.15 -21.75 -7.91
CA GLY A 617 0.14 -22.07 -8.48
C GLY A 617 0.07 -22.60 -9.91
N GLU A 618 1.15 -22.37 -10.65
CA GLU A 618 1.35 -22.78 -12.03
C GLU A 618 2.72 -23.48 -12.13
N GLY A 619 2.90 -24.34 -13.14
CA GLY A 619 4.17 -25.06 -13.36
C GLY A 619 4.52 -25.98 -12.20
N GLU A 620 5.68 -25.79 -11.59
CA GLU A 620 6.17 -26.60 -10.44
C GLU A 620 5.29 -26.50 -9.18
N ASN A 621 4.40 -25.49 -9.11
CA ASN A 621 3.43 -25.31 -8.03
C ASN A 621 1.98 -25.52 -8.49
N GLU A 622 1.76 -26.15 -9.65
CA GLU A 622 0.41 -26.54 -10.09
C GLU A 622 -0.29 -27.40 -9.01
N GLY A 623 -1.55 -27.04 -8.69
CA GLY A 623 -2.32 -27.65 -7.61
C GLY A 623 -2.09 -27.07 -6.21
N LYS A 624 -1.19 -26.09 -6.04
CA LYS A 624 -0.94 -25.41 -4.76
C LYS A 624 -1.55 -24.02 -4.67
N LEU A 625 -1.64 -23.51 -3.44
CA LEU A 625 -1.98 -22.14 -3.08
C LEU A 625 -0.76 -21.45 -2.44
N PHE A 626 -0.55 -20.17 -2.76
CA PHE A 626 0.47 -19.33 -2.14
C PHE A 626 -0.11 -18.58 -0.95
N LEU A 627 0.33 -18.95 0.25
CA LEU A 627 0.00 -18.28 1.51
C LEU A 627 1.03 -17.18 1.77
N THR A 628 0.62 -15.91 1.87
CA THR A 628 1.57 -14.82 2.18
C THR A 628 1.87 -14.74 3.67
N PHE A 629 2.95 -14.03 4.04
CA PHE A 629 3.22 -13.70 5.46
C PHE A 629 2.47 -12.45 5.96
N LYS A 630 1.42 -12.01 5.26
CA LYS A 630 0.55 -10.89 5.68
C LYS A 630 -0.54 -11.38 6.63
N TYR A 631 -0.96 -10.53 7.56
CA TYR A 631 -1.83 -10.91 8.68
C TYR A 631 -3.17 -11.58 8.29
N PRO A 632 -3.86 -11.19 7.18
CA PRO A 632 -5.09 -11.87 6.74
C PRO A 632 -4.90 -13.34 6.35
N ASP A 633 -3.70 -13.73 5.90
CA ASP A 633 -3.38 -15.12 5.53
C ASP A 633 -2.76 -15.85 6.73
N LEU A 634 -1.73 -15.22 7.32
CA LEU A 634 -0.88 -15.76 8.36
C LEU A 634 -1.64 -16.16 9.63
N PHE A 635 -2.46 -15.26 10.18
CA PHE A 635 -3.10 -15.52 11.47
C PHE A 635 -4.26 -16.53 11.39
N PRO A 636 -5.12 -16.52 10.36
CA PRO A 636 -6.06 -17.62 10.16
C PRO A 636 -5.37 -18.97 9.95
N THR A 637 -4.29 -19.05 9.17
CA THR A 637 -3.59 -20.34 9.02
C THR A 637 -2.99 -20.84 10.33
N LEU A 638 -2.38 -19.97 11.14
CA LEU A 638 -1.88 -20.35 12.47
C LEU A 638 -3.00 -20.66 13.49
N LYS A 639 -4.20 -20.08 13.34
CA LYS A 639 -5.37 -20.38 14.18
C LYS A 639 -6.08 -21.68 13.77
N TYR A 640 -6.18 -21.99 12.47
CA TYR A 640 -7.11 -23.00 11.95
C TYR A 640 -6.49 -24.21 11.24
N ALA A 641 -5.23 -24.16 10.76
CA ALA A 641 -4.63 -25.29 10.06
C ALA A 641 -4.45 -26.50 11.00
N THR A 642 -5.12 -27.61 10.70
CA THR A 642 -5.10 -28.81 11.57
C THR A 642 -3.74 -29.50 11.57
N ASN A 643 -3.02 -29.47 10.44
CA ASN A 643 -1.70 -30.07 10.31
C ASN A 643 -0.64 -29.29 11.11
N PRO A 644 0.00 -29.88 12.16
CA PRO A 644 1.01 -29.20 12.95
C PRO A 644 2.28 -28.86 12.16
N GLU A 645 2.62 -29.62 11.10
CA GLU A 645 3.76 -29.31 10.25
C GLU A 645 3.50 -28.08 9.37
N THR A 646 2.25 -27.86 8.93
CA THR A 646 1.86 -26.60 8.27
C THR A 646 2.02 -25.43 9.24
N ARG A 647 1.51 -25.54 10.48
CA ARG A 647 1.68 -24.49 11.50
C ARG A 647 3.15 -24.20 11.78
N ARG A 648 3.98 -25.24 11.94
CA ARG A 648 5.43 -25.14 12.17
C ARG A 648 6.14 -24.40 11.02
N LYS A 649 5.93 -24.81 9.77
CA LYS A 649 6.50 -24.15 8.57
C LYS A 649 6.09 -22.69 8.52
N VAL A 650 4.78 -22.39 8.59
CA VAL A 650 4.25 -21.02 8.51
C VAL A 650 4.84 -20.12 9.60
N PHE A 651 4.97 -20.63 10.82
CA PHE A 651 5.55 -19.90 11.95
C PHE A 651 7.05 -19.60 11.76
N VAL A 652 7.87 -20.63 11.49
CA VAL A 652 9.33 -20.51 11.38
C VAL A 652 9.74 -19.62 10.20
N GLU A 653 9.10 -19.79 9.04
CA GLU A 653 9.41 -19.01 7.84
C GLU A 653 8.95 -17.54 7.98
N ASN A 654 7.81 -17.29 8.65
CA ASN A 654 7.39 -15.93 8.98
C ASN A 654 8.40 -15.21 9.90
N GLU A 655 9.08 -15.90 10.81
CA GLU A 655 10.12 -15.31 11.67
C GLU A 655 11.51 -15.26 10.99
N ASN A 656 11.59 -15.62 9.69
CA ASN A 656 12.78 -15.50 8.83
C ASN A 656 12.55 -14.61 7.58
N LYS A 657 11.34 -14.10 7.36
CA LYS A 657 10.93 -13.42 6.12
C LYS A 657 11.68 -12.12 5.76
N CYS A 658 12.47 -11.58 6.68
CA CYS A 658 13.28 -10.37 6.49
C CYS A 658 14.73 -10.60 6.95
N ASN A 659 15.36 -11.74 6.65
CA ASN A 659 16.72 -12.05 7.16
C ASN A 659 17.81 -11.03 6.74
N ASP A 660 17.61 -10.24 5.67
CA ASP A 660 18.47 -9.09 5.33
C ASP A 660 18.54 -8.01 6.43
N ASN A 661 17.55 -7.97 7.32
CA ASN A 661 17.52 -7.08 8.48
C ASN A 661 18.40 -7.57 9.67
N VAL A 662 18.91 -8.81 9.66
CA VAL A 662 19.80 -9.32 10.71
C VAL A 662 21.10 -8.50 10.84
N PRO A 663 21.89 -8.27 9.78
CA PRO A 663 23.09 -7.43 9.86
C PRO A 663 22.74 -5.97 10.20
N LEU A 664 21.63 -5.44 9.67
CA LEU A 664 21.15 -4.09 9.96
C LEU A 664 20.81 -3.91 11.45
N PHE A 665 20.13 -4.87 12.07
CA PHE A 665 19.83 -4.85 13.51
C PHE A 665 21.11 -4.85 14.36
N ARG A 666 22.06 -5.74 14.02
CA ARG A 666 23.34 -5.85 14.71
C ARG A 666 24.16 -4.57 14.61
N GLU A 667 24.21 -3.95 13.43
CA GLU A 667 24.89 -2.66 13.25
C GLU A 667 24.21 -1.55 14.06
N ALA A 668 22.87 -1.51 14.08
CA ALA A 668 22.12 -0.50 14.82
C ALA A 668 22.38 -0.53 16.34
N ILE A 669 22.37 -1.71 16.98
CA ILE A 669 22.56 -1.80 18.44
C ILE A 669 24.00 -1.46 18.85
N LEU A 670 25.00 -1.86 18.06
CA LEU A 670 26.40 -1.52 18.31
C LEU A 670 26.61 0.00 18.19
N LEU A 671 26.13 0.60 17.10
CA LEU A 671 26.18 2.06 16.88
C LEU A 671 25.45 2.85 17.99
N ARG A 672 24.33 2.34 18.50
CA ARG A 672 23.59 2.95 19.62
C ARG A 672 24.40 2.95 20.92
N ASP A 673 25.00 1.82 21.27
CA ASP A 673 25.86 1.71 22.46
C ASP A 673 27.10 2.61 22.34
N GLU A 674 27.75 2.66 21.16
CA GLU A 674 28.86 3.59 20.88
C GLU A 674 28.42 5.05 21.06
N ALA A 675 27.26 5.44 20.50
CA ALA A 675 26.73 6.80 20.63
C ALA A 675 26.41 7.18 22.09
N ALA A 676 25.82 6.28 22.86
CA ALA A 676 25.49 6.51 24.27
C ALA A 676 26.76 6.66 25.12
N ARG A 677 27.76 5.79 24.92
CA ARG A 677 29.07 5.88 25.60
C ARG A 677 29.86 7.13 25.19
N LEU A 678 29.76 7.58 23.95
CA LEU A 678 30.33 8.87 23.51
C LEU A 678 29.72 10.04 24.28
N LEU A 679 28.39 10.04 24.50
CA LEU A 679 27.66 11.04 25.30
C LEU A 679 27.91 10.94 26.81
N GLY A 680 28.56 9.88 27.30
CA GLY A 680 28.88 9.69 28.72
C GLY A 680 27.87 8.86 29.51
N TYR A 681 27.00 8.10 28.84
CA TYR A 681 26.11 7.13 29.46
C TYR A 681 26.77 5.74 29.50
N ASP A 682 26.39 4.91 30.47
CA ASP A 682 26.94 3.56 30.65
C ASP A 682 26.49 2.57 29.57
N ASN A 683 25.40 2.88 28.85
CA ASN A 683 24.81 2.11 27.75
C ASN A 683 23.65 2.89 27.09
N HIS A 684 23.05 2.34 26.04
CA HIS A 684 21.93 2.97 25.31
C HIS A 684 20.64 3.02 26.13
N ALA A 685 20.34 2.00 26.95
CA ALA A 685 19.12 1.96 27.74
C ALA A 685 19.05 3.11 28.77
N GLN A 686 20.15 3.37 29.47
CA GLN A 686 20.29 4.51 30.38
C GLN A 686 20.08 5.85 29.64
N PHE A 687 20.68 6.02 28.46
CA PHE A 687 20.44 7.19 27.60
C PHE A 687 18.97 7.33 27.21
N ARG A 688 18.26 6.24 26.90
CA ARG A 688 16.87 6.28 26.42
C ARG A 688 15.85 6.50 27.54
N ILE A 689 16.08 5.95 28.73
CA ILE A 689 15.12 5.90 29.83
C ILE A 689 15.16 7.16 30.73
N GLU A 690 16.27 7.91 30.70
CA GLU A 690 16.45 9.19 31.42
C GLU A 690 15.39 10.26 31.12
N ASP A 691 14.68 10.18 29.99
CA ASP A 691 13.60 11.10 29.60
C ASP A 691 12.19 10.46 29.58
N LYS A 692 12.01 9.33 30.26
CA LYS A 692 10.76 8.54 30.35
C LYS A 692 10.04 8.73 31.70
N MET A 693 8.91 8.07 31.95
CA MET A 693 8.33 8.00 33.32
C MET A 693 9.22 7.17 34.25
N ALA A 694 9.81 6.08 33.76
CA ALA A 694 10.62 5.16 34.55
C ALA A 694 11.94 5.77 35.10
N LYS A 695 12.50 6.80 34.43
CA LYS A 695 13.75 7.55 34.73
C LYS A 695 15.06 6.75 34.82
N THR A 696 15.06 5.48 35.23
CA THR A 696 16.27 4.64 35.34
C THR A 696 16.02 3.24 34.76
N THR A 697 17.07 2.58 34.29
CA THR A 697 17.00 1.20 33.80
C THR A 697 16.56 0.24 34.90
N LYS A 698 17.13 0.38 36.11
CA LYS A 698 16.72 -0.39 37.30
C LYS A 698 15.21 -0.32 37.58
N THR A 699 14.55 0.80 37.34
CA THR A 699 13.08 0.91 37.47
C THR A 699 12.36 -0.05 36.52
N VAL A 700 12.89 -0.22 35.30
CA VAL A 700 12.39 -1.14 34.28
C VAL A 700 12.75 -2.58 34.61
N ASP A 701 13.98 -2.86 35.06
CA ASP A 701 14.41 -4.21 35.44
C ASP A 701 13.62 -4.76 36.64
N ASP A 702 13.41 -3.93 37.67
CA ASP A 702 12.59 -4.28 38.83
C ASP A 702 11.15 -4.61 38.40
N PHE A 703 10.60 -3.80 37.48
CA PHE A 703 9.23 -3.96 36.94
C PHE A 703 9.08 -5.23 36.08
N LEU A 704 9.97 -5.44 35.11
CA LEU A 704 9.97 -6.62 34.26
C LEU A 704 10.31 -7.90 35.07
N GLY A 705 11.13 -7.79 36.11
CA GLY A 705 11.45 -8.86 37.05
C GLY A 705 10.25 -9.31 37.90
N ASP A 706 9.57 -8.37 38.56
CA ASP A 706 8.36 -8.63 39.35
C ASP A 706 7.22 -9.19 38.48
N LEU A 707 7.07 -8.68 37.26
CA LEU A 707 6.19 -9.27 36.24
C LEU A 707 6.59 -10.73 35.91
N ARG A 708 7.88 -11.02 35.69
CA ARG A 708 8.35 -12.38 35.36
C ARG A 708 8.02 -13.38 36.47
N GLU A 709 8.30 -13.01 37.72
CA GLU A 709 8.07 -13.86 38.89
C GLU A 709 6.58 -14.14 39.10
N ARG A 710 5.72 -13.12 38.98
CA ARG A 710 4.27 -13.25 39.17
C ARG A 710 3.55 -13.95 38.03
N LEU A 711 3.98 -13.75 36.78
CA LEU A 711 3.33 -14.34 35.59
C LEU A 711 3.73 -15.81 35.36
N ALA A 712 4.96 -16.21 35.70
CA ALA A 712 5.49 -17.53 35.36
C ALA A 712 4.66 -18.74 35.90
N PRO A 713 4.09 -18.70 37.12
CA PRO A 713 3.19 -19.76 37.60
C PRO A 713 1.88 -19.83 36.83
N GLY A 714 1.35 -18.68 36.39
CA GLY A 714 0.15 -18.58 35.55
C GLY A 714 0.40 -19.20 34.18
N GLY A 715 1.46 -18.76 33.49
CA GLY A 715 1.80 -19.27 32.16
C GLY A 715 2.07 -20.77 32.15
N LYS A 716 2.70 -21.32 33.20
CA LYS A 716 2.87 -22.77 33.36
C LYS A 716 1.54 -23.51 33.42
N LYS A 717 0.59 -23.02 34.22
CA LYS A 717 -0.74 -23.61 34.39
C LYS A 717 -1.58 -23.51 33.11
N GLU A 718 -1.41 -22.43 32.34
CA GLU A 718 -2.03 -22.28 31.01
C GLU A 718 -1.44 -23.28 30.01
N ILE A 719 -0.11 -23.46 29.97
CA ILE A 719 0.53 -24.51 29.13
C ILE A 719 0.04 -25.90 29.52
N GLU A 720 -0.06 -26.21 30.82
CA GLU A 720 -0.59 -27.50 31.30
C GLU A 720 -2.02 -27.73 30.76
N LYS A 721 -2.91 -26.72 30.84
CA LYS A 721 -4.28 -26.83 30.32
C LYS A 721 -4.36 -26.92 28.80
N LEU A 722 -3.52 -26.17 28.08
CA LEU A 722 -3.45 -26.21 26.62
C LEU A 722 -2.82 -27.53 26.12
N MET A 723 -1.95 -28.15 26.91
CA MET A 723 -1.39 -29.47 26.64
C MET A 723 -2.43 -30.59 26.83
N GLU A 724 -3.35 -30.50 27.81
CA GLU A 724 -4.50 -31.42 27.90
C GLU A 724 -5.33 -31.40 26.60
N LEU A 725 -5.65 -30.19 26.10
CA LEU A 725 -6.42 -29.99 24.88
C LEU A 725 -5.68 -30.53 23.65
N LYS A 726 -4.35 -30.32 23.59
CA LYS A 726 -3.49 -30.90 22.56
C LYS A 726 -3.45 -32.42 22.61
N GLU A 727 -3.30 -33.01 23.80
CA GLU A 727 -3.34 -34.45 23.99
C GLU A 727 -4.67 -35.07 23.53
N GLN A 728 -5.79 -34.39 23.80
CA GLN A 728 -7.10 -34.82 23.32
C GLN A 728 -7.21 -34.73 21.79
N ASP A 729 -6.87 -33.59 21.20
CA ASP A 729 -6.87 -33.37 19.75
C ASP A 729 -5.99 -34.37 18.99
N VAL A 730 -4.78 -34.63 19.50
CA VAL A 730 -3.85 -35.64 18.96
C VAL A 730 -4.48 -37.03 18.93
N LYS A 731 -5.24 -37.40 19.98
CA LYS A 731 -5.94 -38.70 20.08
C LYS A 731 -7.19 -38.75 19.18
N GLU A 732 -7.95 -37.66 19.10
CA GLU A 732 -9.17 -37.53 18.28
C GLU A 732 -8.86 -37.56 16.78
N ASN A 733 -7.84 -36.81 16.35
CA ASN A 733 -7.47 -36.65 14.94
C ASN A 733 -6.34 -37.59 14.47
N GLY A 734 -5.89 -38.53 15.32
CA GLY A 734 -4.89 -39.54 14.95
C GLY A 734 -3.51 -38.97 14.61
N ILE A 735 -3.14 -37.83 15.20
CA ILE A 735 -1.89 -37.12 14.92
C ILE A 735 -0.71 -37.92 15.49
N THR A 736 0.38 -38.06 14.74
CA THR A 736 1.56 -38.84 15.14
C THR A 736 2.87 -38.11 14.83
N GLY A 737 3.98 -38.60 15.38
CA GLY A 737 5.31 -38.01 15.21
C GLY A 737 5.76 -37.10 16.37
N PRO A 738 6.94 -36.46 16.25
CA PRO A 738 7.55 -35.68 17.35
C PRO A 738 6.75 -34.43 17.72
N LEU A 739 6.08 -33.81 16.74
CA LEU A 739 5.26 -32.60 16.94
C LEU A 739 4.02 -32.87 17.81
N ALA A 740 3.63 -34.13 18.02
CA ALA A 740 2.47 -34.50 18.85
C ALA A 740 2.79 -34.60 20.36
N LYS A 741 4.07 -34.75 20.74
CA LYS A 741 4.51 -35.10 22.11
C LYS A 741 4.49 -33.94 23.12
N ASP A 742 4.54 -32.70 22.64
CA ASP A 742 4.99 -31.53 23.40
C ASP A 742 4.25 -30.26 22.94
N TYR A 743 4.24 -29.19 23.74
CA TYR A 743 3.57 -27.94 23.39
C TYR A 743 4.54 -26.89 22.84
N TYR A 744 4.30 -26.39 21.62
CA TYR A 744 5.24 -25.54 20.88
C TYR A 744 4.67 -24.16 20.52
N LEU A 745 5.56 -23.22 20.17
CA LEU A 745 5.23 -21.83 19.79
C LEU A 745 4.16 -21.71 18.67
N TRP A 746 4.19 -22.60 17.67
CA TRP A 746 3.23 -22.63 16.56
C TRP A 746 1.88 -23.29 16.91
N ASP A 747 1.77 -23.93 18.06
CA ASP A 747 0.54 -24.54 18.55
C ASP A 747 -0.34 -23.54 19.32
N ASN A 748 0.26 -22.48 19.87
CA ASN A 748 -0.41 -21.56 20.78
C ASN A 748 -1.72 -21.00 20.21
N ARG A 749 -1.70 -20.45 18.98
CA ARG A 749 -2.89 -19.87 18.34
C ARG A 749 -3.95 -20.89 17.94
N TYR A 750 -3.60 -22.18 17.83
CA TYR A 750 -4.50 -23.24 17.43
C TYR A 750 -5.28 -23.81 18.64
N TYR A 751 -4.59 -24.08 19.75
CA TYR A 751 -5.25 -24.59 20.96
C TYR A 751 -5.92 -23.49 21.79
N ASP A 752 -5.44 -22.25 21.72
CA ASP A 752 -6.16 -21.07 22.21
C ASP A 752 -7.57 -20.98 21.58
N ARG A 753 -7.65 -21.03 20.24
CA ARG A 753 -8.93 -21.11 19.52
C ARG A 753 -9.76 -22.33 19.95
N LEU A 754 -9.17 -23.53 20.00
CA LEU A 754 -9.91 -24.74 20.38
C LEU A 754 -10.42 -24.69 21.84
N MET A 755 -9.72 -24.00 22.74
CA MET A 755 -10.18 -23.79 24.12
C MET A 755 -11.42 -22.89 24.15
N LEU A 756 -11.40 -21.78 23.41
CA LEU A 756 -12.54 -20.87 23.29
C LEU A 756 -13.76 -21.55 22.63
N GLU A 757 -13.53 -22.41 21.62
CA GLU A 757 -14.57 -23.20 20.95
C GLU A 757 -15.12 -24.35 21.81
N LYS A 758 -14.26 -25.19 22.40
CA LYS A 758 -14.66 -26.41 23.16
C LYS A 758 -15.10 -26.10 24.59
N ASP A 759 -14.28 -25.37 25.35
CA ASP A 759 -14.48 -25.18 26.80
C ASP A 759 -15.45 -24.02 27.08
N PHE A 760 -15.35 -22.91 26.32
CA PHE A 760 -16.20 -21.73 26.50
C PHE A 760 -17.41 -21.68 25.56
N GLN A 761 -17.45 -22.54 24.53
CA GLN A 761 -18.50 -22.58 23.51
C GLN A 761 -18.74 -21.18 22.89
N LEU A 762 -17.65 -20.54 22.46
CA LEU A 762 -17.61 -19.17 21.97
C LEU A 762 -17.22 -19.15 20.48
N ASP A 763 -18.15 -18.77 19.61
CA ASP A 763 -17.86 -18.52 18.20
C ASP A 763 -17.71 -17.01 17.96
N HIS A 764 -16.49 -16.60 17.62
CA HIS A 764 -16.17 -15.20 17.31
C HIS A 764 -16.84 -14.70 16.02
N GLN A 765 -17.23 -15.57 15.10
CA GLN A 765 -18.01 -15.19 13.91
C GLN A 765 -19.43 -14.79 14.32
N VAL A 766 -20.09 -15.58 15.17
CA VAL A 766 -21.42 -15.25 15.73
C VAL A 766 -21.37 -13.96 16.55
N ILE A 767 -20.27 -13.68 17.26
CA ILE A 767 -20.07 -12.38 17.93
C ILE A 767 -19.93 -11.24 16.90
N ALA A 768 -19.14 -11.43 15.84
CA ALA A 768 -18.88 -10.40 14.83
C ALA A 768 -20.15 -9.97 14.07
N GLU A 769 -21.15 -10.85 13.95
CA GLU A 769 -22.46 -10.52 13.38
C GLU A 769 -23.22 -9.43 14.17
N TYR A 770 -22.84 -9.16 15.43
CA TYR A 770 -23.32 -8.07 16.27
C TYR A 770 -22.48 -6.79 16.24
N PHE A 771 -21.32 -6.77 15.57
CA PHE A 771 -20.46 -5.59 15.44
C PHE A 771 -20.20 -5.16 13.99
N PRO A 772 -21.23 -4.75 13.22
CA PRO A 772 -21.02 -4.05 11.96
C PRO A 772 -20.28 -2.74 12.18
N LEU A 773 -19.18 -2.55 11.43
CA LEU A 773 -18.23 -1.44 11.58
C LEU A 773 -18.91 -0.06 11.77
N GLN A 774 -19.89 0.27 10.94
CA GLN A 774 -20.54 1.59 10.97
C GLN A 774 -21.40 1.82 12.22
N THR A 775 -22.18 0.83 12.67
CA THR A 775 -22.96 0.94 13.92
C THR A 775 -22.05 0.94 15.14
N THR A 776 -20.94 0.20 15.10
CA THR A 776 -19.94 0.17 16.16
C THR A 776 -19.23 1.52 16.31
N ILE A 777 -18.81 2.16 15.21
CA ILE A 777 -18.26 3.53 15.23
C ILE A 777 -19.27 4.52 15.81
N GLN A 778 -20.54 4.46 15.40
CA GLN A 778 -21.58 5.36 15.92
C GLN A 778 -21.77 5.22 17.44
N GLY A 779 -21.73 3.99 17.96
CA GLY A 779 -21.75 3.73 19.40
C GLY A 779 -20.50 4.26 20.13
N MET A 780 -19.31 4.08 19.54
CA MET A 780 -18.03 4.54 20.10
C MET A 780 -17.94 6.07 20.15
N LEU A 781 -18.31 6.75 19.06
CA LEU A 781 -18.36 8.22 19.04
C LEU A 781 -19.34 8.75 20.09
N LYS A 782 -20.53 8.13 20.24
CA LYS A 782 -21.49 8.50 21.29
C LYS A 782 -20.92 8.36 22.72
N ILE A 783 -20.07 7.36 22.98
CA ILE A 783 -19.40 7.24 24.29
C ILE A 783 -18.53 8.46 24.56
N PHE A 784 -17.81 8.97 23.55
CA PHE A 784 -17.03 10.21 23.67
C PHE A 784 -17.90 11.48 23.74
N GLU A 785 -19.04 11.54 23.05
CA GLU A 785 -20.01 12.64 23.22
C GLU A 785 -20.46 12.75 24.69
N GLU A 786 -20.79 11.62 25.31
CA GLU A 786 -21.32 11.55 26.67
C GLU A 786 -20.25 11.73 27.76
N LEU A 787 -19.10 11.08 27.64
CA LEU A 787 -18.01 11.16 28.63
C LEU A 787 -17.22 12.47 28.56
N PHE A 788 -16.92 12.96 27.35
CA PHE A 788 -15.95 14.05 27.14
C PHE A 788 -16.61 15.38 26.73
N GLY A 789 -17.94 15.40 26.58
CA GLY A 789 -18.67 16.60 26.17
C GLY A 789 -18.32 17.02 24.75
N LEU A 790 -18.43 16.08 23.81
CA LEU A 790 -18.12 16.29 22.39
C LEU A 790 -19.38 16.16 21.51
N VAL A 791 -19.29 16.63 20.27
CA VAL A 791 -20.32 16.49 19.23
C VAL A 791 -19.63 16.15 17.90
N PHE A 792 -20.00 15.04 17.27
CA PHE A 792 -19.42 14.61 15.99
C PHE A 792 -20.38 14.89 14.82
N VAL A 793 -19.91 15.70 13.85
CA VAL A 793 -20.67 16.10 12.66
C VAL A 793 -19.99 15.55 11.41
N GLU A 794 -20.58 14.51 10.79
CA GLU A 794 -20.05 13.87 9.57
C GLU A 794 -20.22 14.76 8.33
N ILE A 795 -19.18 14.84 7.50
CA ILE A 795 -19.09 15.65 6.27
C ILE A 795 -19.27 14.72 5.06
N VAL A 796 -20.53 14.58 4.61
CA VAL A 796 -20.96 13.49 3.71
C VAL A 796 -21.18 13.96 2.27
N GLY A 797 -20.49 13.31 1.34
CA GLY A 797 -20.66 13.54 -0.10
C GLY A 797 -19.99 14.81 -0.62
N GLU A 798 -20.01 14.99 -1.95
CA GLU A 798 -19.23 16.03 -2.62
C GLU A 798 -19.73 17.45 -2.30
N GLU A 799 -21.03 17.66 -2.05
CA GLU A 799 -21.59 19.01 -1.79
C GLU A 799 -21.11 19.59 -0.45
N ASP A 800 -21.26 18.84 0.64
CA ASP A 800 -20.78 19.26 1.97
C ASP A 800 -19.25 19.35 2.04
N ARG A 801 -18.55 18.44 1.35
CA ARG A 801 -17.08 18.49 1.25
C ARG A 801 -16.61 19.68 0.41
N ALA A 802 -17.28 20.00 -0.70
CA ALA A 802 -16.96 21.17 -1.53
C ALA A 802 -17.21 22.49 -0.80
N ALA A 803 -18.25 22.56 0.04
CA ALA A 803 -18.52 23.73 0.89
C ALA A 803 -17.40 24.00 1.92
N LEU A 804 -16.57 23.00 2.24
CA LEU A 804 -15.44 23.09 3.16
C LEU A 804 -14.07 22.98 2.46
N ALA A 805 -14.04 22.90 1.13
CA ALA A 805 -12.80 22.76 0.36
C ALA A 805 -12.35 24.11 -0.24
N ASP A 806 -11.09 24.47 -0.01
CA ASP A 806 -10.45 25.59 -0.73
C ASP A 806 -10.43 25.31 -2.25
N GLY A 807 -11.21 26.08 -3.01
CA GLY A 807 -11.44 25.88 -4.44
C GLY A 807 -12.76 25.17 -4.82
N GLY A 808 -13.57 24.74 -3.84
CA GLY A 808 -14.92 24.21 -4.09
C GLY A 808 -14.98 22.79 -4.67
N LYS A 809 -13.98 21.95 -4.39
CA LYS A 809 -13.88 20.55 -4.86
C LYS A 809 -13.74 19.63 -3.65
N GLY A 810 -14.78 18.87 -3.32
CA GLY A 810 -14.85 18.06 -2.09
C GLY A 810 -13.85 16.91 -2.04
N SER A 811 -13.41 16.44 -3.20
CA SER A 811 -12.31 15.49 -3.36
C SER A 811 -10.91 16.08 -3.10
N ASP A 812 -10.77 17.38 -2.79
CA ASP A 812 -9.47 17.98 -2.41
C ASP A 812 -9.16 17.89 -0.90
N ILE A 813 -10.14 17.56 -0.05
CA ILE A 813 -9.97 17.45 1.42
C ILE A 813 -9.89 15.99 1.92
N VAL A 814 -9.75 15.01 1.02
CA VAL A 814 -9.53 13.58 1.34
C VAL A 814 -8.54 12.96 0.34
N TRP A 815 -7.75 11.98 0.81
CA TRP A 815 -6.79 11.24 -0.04
C TRP A 815 -7.38 10.01 -0.75
N HIS A 816 -8.56 9.53 -0.33
CA HIS A 816 -9.24 8.38 -0.94
C HIS A 816 -10.77 8.49 -0.76
N GLU A 817 -11.56 7.91 -1.66
CA GLU A 817 -13.03 8.07 -1.67
C GLU A 817 -13.72 7.42 -0.46
N GLU A 818 -13.16 6.33 0.06
CA GLU A 818 -13.67 5.58 1.22
C GLU A 818 -13.38 6.25 2.58
N VAL A 819 -12.68 7.39 2.62
CA VAL A 819 -12.34 8.10 3.86
C VAL A 819 -13.57 8.84 4.39
N GLN A 820 -13.92 8.59 5.65
CA GLN A 820 -14.92 9.37 6.39
C GLN A 820 -14.24 10.58 7.07
N VAL A 821 -14.96 11.69 7.20
CA VAL A 821 -14.46 12.92 7.82
C VAL A 821 -15.53 13.52 8.72
N PHE A 822 -15.15 13.88 9.94
CA PHE A 822 -16.01 14.52 10.93
C PHE A 822 -15.40 15.85 11.35
N SER A 823 -16.20 16.91 11.40
CA SER A 823 -15.88 18.08 12.22
C SER A 823 -16.31 17.81 13.66
N VAL A 824 -15.41 18.04 14.61
CA VAL A 824 -15.61 17.74 16.03
C VAL A 824 -15.74 19.05 16.80
N TRP A 825 -16.71 19.09 17.71
CA TRP A 825 -17.08 20.28 18.48
C TRP A 825 -17.23 19.93 19.97
N ASP A 826 -17.08 20.93 20.84
CA ASP A 826 -17.39 20.88 22.26
C ASP A 826 -18.92 20.94 22.46
N ASP A 827 -19.44 20.24 23.48
CA ASP A 827 -20.88 20.27 23.82
C ASP A 827 -21.30 21.61 24.48
N LYS A 828 -22.57 21.72 24.85
CA LYS A 828 -23.09 22.94 25.49
C LYS A 828 -22.60 23.16 26.94
N GLY A 829 -22.12 22.11 27.62
CA GLY A 829 -21.39 22.24 28.88
C GLY A 829 -19.96 22.75 28.65
N GLU A 830 -19.30 22.28 27.59
CA GLU A 830 -17.91 22.63 27.23
C GLU A 830 -17.78 23.96 26.45
N GLY A 831 -18.90 24.57 26.04
CA GLY A 831 -18.94 25.93 25.49
C GLY A 831 -19.13 26.02 23.98
N GLU A 832 -19.59 24.95 23.31
CA GLU A 832 -20.01 24.94 21.89
C GLU A 832 -18.89 25.33 20.89
N GLY A 833 -17.62 25.24 21.32
CA GLY A 833 -16.43 25.57 20.52
C GLY A 833 -16.06 24.51 19.48
N PHE A 834 -15.25 24.88 18.49
CA PHE A 834 -14.67 23.90 17.56
C PHE A 834 -13.50 23.17 18.22
N VAL A 835 -13.39 21.86 18.01
CA VAL A 835 -12.32 21.03 18.60
C VAL A 835 -11.26 20.68 17.57
N GLY A 836 -11.67 20.15 16.41
CA GLY A 836 -10.76 19.73 15.33
C GLY A 836 -11.44 18.84 14.28
N TYR A 837 -10.64 18.13 13.48
CA TYR A 837 -11.12 17.19 12.46
C TYR A 837 -10.68 15.74 12.71
N LEU A 838 -11.63 14.80 12.65
CA LEU A 838 -11.38 13.36 12.71
C LEU A 838 -11.57 12.74 11.32
N TYR A 839 -10.53 12.08 10.81
CA TYR A 839 -10.57 11.28 9.60
C TYR A 839 -10.55 9.80 9.93
N LEU A 840 -11.37 8.98 9.26
CA LEU A 840 -11.35 7.52 9.39
C LEU A 840 -11.08 6.86 8.03
N ASP A 841 -9.96 6.14 7.91
CA ASP A 841 -9.56 5.34 6.75
C ASP A 841 -9.44 3.87 7.16
N LEU A 842 -10.53 3.12 6.98
CA LEU A 842 -10.79 1.90 7.76
C LEU A 842 -10.55 0.58 7.00
N PHE A 843 -10.28 0.63 5.69
CA PHE A 843 -10.22 -0.55 4.83
C PHE A 843 -8.84 -0.73 4.14
N PRO A 844 -8.40 -1.97 3.85
CA PRO A 844 -7.15 -2.23 3.15
C PRO A 844 -7.22 -1.89 1.66
N ARG A 845 -6.08 -1.46 1.11
CA ARG A 845 -5.81 -1.25 -0.32
C ARG A 845 -4.30 -1.23 -0.59
N ASP A 846 -3.91 -1.48 -1.84
CA ASP A 846 -2.51 -1.51 -2.26
C ASP A 846 -1.75 -0.23 -1.90
N GLY A 847 -0.61 -0.39 -1.22
CA GLY A 847 0.25 0.72 -0.79
C GLY A 847 -0.21 1.47 0.45
N LYS A 848 -1.30 1.08 1.11
CA LYS A 848 -1.67 1.59 2.43
C LYS A 848 -0.83 0.92 3.53
N TYR A 849 -0.56 1.66 4.61
CA TYR A 849 0.00 1.17 5.86
C TYR A 849 -0.79 -0.04 6.38
N GLY A 850 -0.10 -1.13 6.70
CA GLY A 850 -0.70 -2.45 6.91
C GLY A 850 -1.21 -2.75 8.32
N HIS A 851 -0.90 -1.90 9.30
CA HIS A 851 -1.29 -2.05 10.70
C HIS A 851 -2.48 -1.15 11.05
N ALA A 852 -2.89 -1.14 12.31
CA ALA A 852 -3.69 -0.06 12.87
C ALA A 852 -2.74 1.06 13.37
N ALA A 853 -3.14 2.32 13.22
CA ALA A 853 -2.48 3.49 13.83
C ALA A 853 -3.36 4.75 13.74
N ASN A 854 -3.18 5.69 14.66
CA ASN A 854 -3.65 7.08 14.55
C ASN A 854 -2.48 8.04 14.19
N PHE A 855 -2.69 8.89 13.19
CA PHE A 855 -1.71 9.88 12.71
C PHE A 855 -2.20 11.31 12.98
N ASN A 856 -1.40 12.13 13.70
CA ASN A 856 -1.61 13.58 13.74
C ASN A 856 -1.30 14.18 12.36
N LEU A 857 -2.32 14.70 11.66
CA LEU A 857 -2.17 15.37 10.37
C LEU A 857 -1.78 16.84 10.55
N GLN A 858 -2.28 17.49 11.60
CA GLN A 858 -2.00 18.87 11.96
C GLN A 858 -2.08 19.02 13.48
N PRO A 859 -1.06 19.55 14.17
CA PRO A 859 -1.13 19.77 15.61
C PRO A 859 -1.90 21.05 15.95
N GLY A 860 -2.63 21.03 17.06
CA GLY A 860 -3.21 22.21 17.68
C GLY A 860 -2.19 22.98 18.52
N TYR A 861 -2.23 24.31 18.49
CA TYR A 861 -1.36 25.18 19.28
C TYR A 861 -1.95 26.59 19.38
N ILE A 862 -1.31 27.49 20.15
CA ILE A 862 -1.68 28.91 20.22
C ILE A 862 -0.80 29.73 19.26
N ASP A 863 -1.43 30.47 18.34
CA ASP A 863 -0.71 31.27 17.35
C ASP A 863 -0.17 32.60 17.92
N GLU A 864 0.56 33.33 17.08
CA GLU A 864 1.25 34.57 17.44
C GLU A 864 0.31 35.72 17.84
N ASN A 865 -0.99 35.59 17.55
CA ASN A 865 -2.06 36.52 17.91
C ASN A 865 -2.88 36.03 19.11
N GLY A 866 -2.51 34.89 19.72
CA GLY A 866 -3.25 34.25 20.81
C GLY A 866 -4.45 33.41 20.35
N LYS A 867 -4.60 33.09 19.05
CA LYS A 867 -5.71 32.27 18.54
C LYS A 867 -5.32 30.79 18.50
N ARG A 868 -6.19 29.89 18.97
CA ARG A 868 -5.99 28.42 18.79
C ARG A 868 -6.04 28.06 17.30
N ARG A 869 -5.00 27.36 16.84
CA ARG A 869 -5.00 26.50 15.66
C ARG A 869 -5.58 25.15 16.05
N TYR A 870 -6.46 24.61 15.22
CA TYR A 870 -7.22 23.40 15.55
C TYR A 870 -6.57 22.17 14.90
N PRO A 871 -6.47 21.04 15.62
CA PRO A 871 -5.86 19.83 15.09
C PRO A 871 -6.71 19.11 14.03
N ALA A 872 -6.04 18.21 13.32
CA ALA A 872 -6.65 17.19 12.49
C ALA A 872 -5.92 15.87 12.67
N THR A 873 -6.65 14.77 12.86
CA THR A 873 -6.10 13.43 13.11
C THR A 873 -6.72 12.40 12.17
N ALA A 874 -5.98 11.34 11.84
CA ALA A 874 -6.39 10.28 10.93
C ALA A 874 -6.23 8.89 11.54
N LEU A 875 -7.35 8.20 11.70
CA LEU A 875 -7.41 6.77 12.00
C LEU A 875 -7.12 5.96 10.74
N VAL A 876 -6.15 5.06 10.80
CA VAL A 876 -5.74 4.20 9.68
C VAL A 876 -5.82 2.75 10.12
N CYS A 877 -6.88 2.05 9.69
CA CYS A 877 -7.14 0.65 10.03
C CYS A 877 -7.38 -0.20 8.77
N ASN A 878 -7.39 -1.53 8.91
CA ASN A 878 -7.41 -2.47 7.78
C ASN A 878 -8.50 -3.57 7.91
N PHE A 879 -9.71 -3.19 8.29
CA PHE A 879 -10.84 -4.12 8.47
C PHE A 879 -11.39 -4.63 7.13
N SER A 880 -12.00 -5.82 7.13
CA SER A 880 -12.57 -6.44 5.93
C SER A 880 -13.64 -5.57 5.26
N LYS A 881 -13.55 -5.38 3.94
CA LYS A 881 -14.51 -4.58 3.17
C LYS A 881 -15.91 -5.20 3.15
N PRO A 882 -16.98 -4.38 3.11
CA PRO A 882 -18.36 -4.88 3.01
C PRO A 882 -18.61 -5.61 1.69
N THR A 883 -19.48 -6.62 1.73
CA THR A 883 -19.94 -7.38 0.57
C THR A 883 -21.42 -7.12 0.28
N LYS A 884 -21.92 -7.71 -0.81
CA LYS A 884 -23.36 -7.70 -1.16
C LYS A 884 -24.24 -8.52 -0.20
N LYS A 885 -23.68 -9.38 0.66
CA LYS A 885 -24.43 -10.28 1.55
C LYS A 885 -24.17 -10.09 3.05
N LYS A 886 -23.00 -9.57 3.42
CA LYS A 886 -22.67 -9.13 4.79
C LYS A 886 -21.93 -7.78 4.72
N PRO A 887 -22.18 -6.83 5.64
CA PRO A 887 -21.37 -5.62 5.75
C PRO A 887 -19.95 -5.94 6.26
N SER A 888 -19.14 -4.92 6.52
CA SER A 888 -17.92 -5.09 7.31
C SER A 888 -18.32 -5.44 8.74
N LEU A 889 -17.94 -6.64 9.19
CA LEU A 889 -18.20 -7.17 10.53
C LEU A 889 -16.87 -7.26 11.29
N LEU A 890 -16.83 -6.71 12.49
CA LEU A 890 -15.65 -6.70 13.35
C LEU A 890 -15.69 -7.87 14.33
N LYS A 891 -14.62 -8.66 14.38
CA LYS A 891 -14.36 -9.55 15.51
C LYS A 891 -14.08 -8.71 16.76
N HIS A 892 -14.25 -9.29 17.94
CA HIS A 892 -14.11 -8.53 19.19
C HIS A 892 -12.72 -7.91 19.40
N ASP A 893 -11.64 -8.57 18.94
CA ASP A 893 -10.28 -8.03 18.89
C ASP A 893 -10.16 -6.83 17.92
N GLU A 894 -10.90 -6.84 16.82
CA GLU A 894 -10.99 -5.70 15.88
C GLU A 894 -11.82 -4.53 16.48
N VAL A 895 -12.82 -4.82 17.32
CA VAL A 895 -13.58 -3.80 18.09
C VAL A 895 -12.71 -3.14 19.16
N VAL A 896 -11.93 -3.92 19.91
CA VAL A 896 -10.95 -3.40 20.89
C VAL A 896 -9.92 -2.51 20.17
N THR A 897 -9.34 -2.99 19.07
CA THR A 897 -8.36 -2.24 18.26
C THR A 897 -8.93 -0.91 17.76
N LEU A 898 -10.17 -0.90 17.24
CA LEU A 898 -10.83 0.33 16.78
C LEU A 898 -10.97 1.36 17.91
N PHE A 899 -11.27 0.93 19.14
CA PHE A 899 -11.46 1.86 20.26
C PHE A 899 -10.14 2.34 20.89
N HIS A 900 -9.10 1.49 20.89
CA HIS A 900 -7.73 1.87 21.23
C HIS A 900 -7.25 3.03 20.35
N GLU A 901 -7.31 2.88 19.03
CA GLU A 901 -6.87 3.90 18.08
C GLU A 901 -7.71 5.17 18.17
N LEU A 902 -9.02 5.03 18.37
CA LEU A 902 -9.89 6.20 18.61
C LEU A 902 -9.49 6.94 19.89
N GLY A 903 -8.97 6.24 20.92
CA GLY A 903 -8.37 6.86 22.09
C GLY A 903 -7.21 7.80 21.75
N HIS A 904 -6.29 7.37 20.88
CA HIS A 904 -5.21 8.22 20.36
C HIS A 904 -5.74 9.41 19.57
N GLY A 905 -6.73 9.20 18.70
CA GLY A 905 -7.36 10.27 17.93
C GLY A 905 -8.09 11.30 18.80
N ILE A 906 -8.76 10.87 19.87
CA ILE A 906 -9.42 11.76 20.83
C ILE A 906 -8.39 12.54 21.66
N HIS A 907 -7.30 11.91 22.09
CA HIS A 907 -6.19 12.57 22.79
C HIS A 907 -5.59 13.72 21.96
N ASP A 908 -5.41 13.49 20.65
CA ASP A 908 -4.97 14.51 19.69
C ASP A 908 -5.98 15.67 19.57
N LEU A 909 -7.25 15.36 19.30
CA LEU A 909 -8.31 16.35 19.13
C LEU A 909 -8.48 17.31 20.31
N VAL A 910 -8.53 16.77 21.55
CA VAL A 910 -8.81 17.58 22.75
C VAL A 910 -7.58 18.31 23.29
N SER A 911 -6.36 17.97 22.87
CA SER A 911 -5.12 18.59 23.37
C SER A 911 -5.10 20.12 23.23
N ARG A 912 -4.88 20.84 24.35
CA ARG A 912 -4.89 22.31 24.46
C ARG A 912 -3.51 22.85 24.88
N THR A 913 -2.50 22.61 24.05
CA THR A 913 -1.11 23.08 24.28
C THR A 913 -0.83 24.45 23.64
N THR A 914 0.22 25.13 24.12
CA THR A 914 0.77 26.36 23.54
C THR A 914 1.67 26.05 22.34
N TYR A 915 2.42 24.94 22.41
CA TYR A 915 3.37 24.52 21.38
C TYR A 915 2.96 23.19 20.72
N SER A 916 3.25 23.06 19.42
CA SER A 916 3.03 21.83 18.63
C SER A 916 3.85 20.65 19.16
N ARG A 917 5.06 20.94 19.67
CA ARG A 917 5.99 19.98 20.28
C ARG A 917 5.35 19.08 21.35
N PHE A 918 4.38 19.61 22.09
CA PHE A 918 3.70 18.90 23.18
C PHE A 918 2.29 18.46 22.81
N HIS A 919 1.82 18.75 21.59
CA HIS A 919 0.44 18.51 21.20
C HIS A 919 0.12 17.02 21.04
N GLY A 920 -1.09 16.62 21.48
CA GLY A 920 -1.62 15.28 21.23
C GLY A 920 -0.80 14.20 21.91
N THR A 921 -0.56 13.11 21.18
CA THR A 921 0.18 11.95 21.67
C THR A 921 1.70 12.17 21.81
N ASN A 922 2.21 13.41 21.68
CA ASN A 922 3.62 13.79 21.93
C ASN A 922 3.97 13.82 23.44
N THR A 923 3.73 12.68 24.09
CA THR A 923 4.07 12.37 25.49
C THR A 923 5.25 11.39 25.54
N VAL A 924 5.75 11.07 26.73
CA VAL A 924 6.77 10.02 26.91
C VAL A 924 6.26 8.63 26.47
N ARG A 925 7.13 7.85 25.83
CA ARG A 925 6.77 6.57 25.18
C ARG A 925 6.30 5.47 26.14
N ASP A 926 6.56 5.58 27.43
CA ASP A 926 6.07 4.70 28.49
C ASP A 926 4.80 5.21 29.19
N PHE A 927 4.21 6.30 28.66
CA PHE A 927 2.87 6.80 28.99
C PHE A 927 1.90 6.74 27.80
N VAL A 928 2.38 6.93 26.57
CA VAL A 928 1.53 7.25 25.39
C VAL A 928 0.38 6.27 25.12
N GLU A 929 0.54 4.99 25.46
CA GLU A 929 -0.48 3.95 25.27
C GLU A 929 -1.48 3.85 26.45
N ALA A 930 -1.20 4.48 27.60
CA ALA A 930 -2.09 4.40 28.77
C ALA A 930 -3.47 5.05 28.50
N PRO A 931 -3.58 6.18 27.77
CA PRO A 931 -4.87 6.73 27.39
C PRO A 931 -5.73 5.84 26.48
N SER A 932 -5.10 5.12 25.54
CA SER A 932 -5.79 4.22 24.60
C SER A 932 -6.17 2.89 25.26
N GLN A 933 -5.23 2.26 25.97
CA GLN A 933 -5.45 1.02 26.73
C GLN A 933 -6.50 1.18 27.84
N MET A 934 -6.66 2.38 28.43
CA MET A 934 -7.72 2.60 29.42
C MET A 934 -9.11 2.43 28.78
N LEU A 935 -9.28 2.96 27.58
CA LEU A 935 -10.56 2.95 26.84
C LEU A 935 -10.95 1.55 26.36
N GLU A 936 -9.99 0.66 26.08
CA GLU A 936 -10.26 -0.75 25.74
C GLU A 936 -11.19 -1.45 26.75
N ASN A 937 -11.18 -1.03 28.02
CA ASN A 937 -12.04 -1.61 29.05
C ASN A 937 -13.55 -1.39 28.83
N TRP A 938 -13.97 -0.42 28.02
CA TRP A 938 -15.36 -0.29 27.58
C TRP A 938 -15.75 -1.47 26.68
N CYS A 939 -14.85 -1.91 25.79
CA CYS A 939 -15.05 -3.09 24.95
C CYS A 939 -15.12 -4.40 25.76
N TRP A 940 -14.80 -4.37 27.06
CA TRP A 940 -14.94 -5.49 28.01
C TRP A 940 -16.06 -5.28 29.05
N THR A 941 -16.74 -4.13 29.04
CA THR A 941 -17.77 -3.79 30.03
C THR A 941 -19.15 -4.30 29.57
N PRO A 942 -19.92 -5.05 30.40
CA PRO A 942 -21.15 -5.71 29.94
C PRO A 942 -22.21 -4.78 29.33
N SER A 943 -22.42 -3.61 29.93
CA SER A 943 -23.37 -2.61 29.43
C SER A 943 -22.93 -1.99 28.10
N GLN A 944 -21.61 -1.88 27.87
CA GLN A 944 -21.05 -1.20 26.71
C GLN A 944 -20.83 -2.15 25.53
N LEU A 945 -20.44 -3.40 25.78
CA LEU A 945 -20.58 -4.49 24.82
C LEU A 945 -22.01 -4.57 24.26
N ARG A 946 -23.02 -4.36 25.11
CA ARG A 946 -24.41 -4.32 24.68
C ARG A 946 -24.80 -3.04 23.95
N SER A 947 -24.31 -1.87 24.37
CA SER A 947 -24.62 -0.57 23.73
C SER A 947 -23.97 -0.42 22.35
N LEU A 948 -22.77 -0.99 22.16
CA LEU A 948 -22.04 -1.05 20.89
C LEU A 948 -22.57 -2.12 19.91
N SER A 949 -23.40 -3.06 20.39
CA SER A 949 -23.91 -4.17 19.58
C SER A 949 -25.17 -3.82 18.77
N HIS A 950 -25.18 -4.19 17.50
CA HIS A 950 -26.36 -4.16 16.63
C HIS A 950 -26.24 -5.24 15.54
N HIS A 951 -27.13 -6.23 15.53
CA HIS A 951 -27.03 -7.39 14.64
C HIS A 951 -27.26 -7.04 13.17
N TYR A 952 -26.35 -7.45 12.29
CA TYR A 952 -26.29 -6.96 10.91
C TYR A 952 -27.56 -7.21 10.06
N SER A 953 -28.35 -8.22 10.41
CA SER A 953 -29.65 -8.50 9.78
C SER A 953 -30.73 -7.44 10.05
N TYR A 954 -30.47 -6.45 10.91
CA TYR A 954 -31.38 -5.32 11.17
C TYR A 954 -31.03 -4.08 10.34
N ILE A 955 -29.84 -4.04 9.70
CA ILE A 955 -29.38 -2.89 8.90
C ILE A 955 -30.13 -2.76 7.57
N SER A 956 -30.49 -3.87 6.91
CA SER A 956 -31.25 -3.84 5.65
C SER A 956 -32.00 -5.14 5.37
N SER A 957 -33.04 -5.07 4.51
CA SER A 957 -33.79 -6.24 4.04
C SER A 957 -32.92 -7.24 3.26
N ASP A 958 -31.88 -6.76 2.58
CA ASP A 958 -30.98 -7.61 1.79
C ASP A 958 -30.02 -8.38 2.72
N TYR A 959 -29.58 -7.76 3.82
CA TYR A 959 -28.81 -8.42 4.88
C TYR A 959 -29.68 -9.35 5.74
N GLU A 960 -30.94 -9.00 6.02
CA GLU A 960 -31.91 -9.92 6.62
C GLU A 960 -32.07 -11.18 5.78
N LYS A 961 -32.35 -11.02 4.47
CA LYS A 961 -32.48 -12.15 3.56
C LYS A 961 -31.19 -12.97 3.47
N ALA A 962 -30.03 -12.32 3.35
CA ALA A 962 -28.75 -13.02 3.29
C ALA A 962 -28.39 -13.77 4.58
N TYR A 963 -28.78 -13.26 5.75
CA TYR A 963 -28.67 -13.97 7.03
C TYR A 963 -29.55 -15.21 7.06
N LEU A 964 -30.84 -15.09 6.73
CA LEU A 964 -31.78 -16.23 6.75
C LEU A 964 -31.37 -17.31 5.72
N GLU A 965 -30.89 -16.90 4.53
CA GLU A 965 -30.35 -17.81 3.52
C GLU A 965 -29.08 -18.57 3.95
N SER A 966 -28.26 -18.02 4.84
CA SER A 966 -26.95 -18.61 5.20
C SER A 966 -26.93 -19.29 6.58
N SER A 967 -27.74 -18.84 7.53
CA SER A 967 -27.94 -19.48 8.83
C SER A 967 -28.94 -20.64 8.80
N GLY A 968 -29.85 -20.66 7.80
CA GLY A 968 -30.99 -21.58 7.77
C GLY A 968 -32.07 -21.28 8.83
N ALA A 969 -31.96 -20.16 9.55
CA ALA A 969 -32.92 -19.78 10.59
C ALA A 969 -34.24 -19.27 10.00
N GLU A 970 -35.37 -19.60 10.63
CA GLU A 970 -36.69 -19.06 10.25
C GLU A 970 -36.86 -17.56 10.57
N LYS A 971 -36.02 -17.01 11.45
CA LYS A 971 -36.17 -15.68 12.05
C LYS A 971 -34.80 -15.05 12.32
N LYS A 972 -34.76 -13.71 12.37
CA LYS A 972 -33.60 -12.96 12.87
C LYS A 972 -33.32 -13.30 14.35
N PRO A 973 -32.06 -13.21 14.81
CA PRO A 973 -31.73 -13.28 16.24
C PRO A 973 -32.14 -11.97 16.94
N SER A 974 -31.75 -11.78 18.20
CA SER A 974 -31.95 -10.49 18.87
C SER A 974 -31.20 -9.35 18.16
N GLU A 975 -31.76 -8.13 18.20
CA GLU A 975 -31.14 -6.94 17.61
C GLU A 975 -29.83 -6.54 18.33
N GLN A 976 -29.74 -6.76 19.64
CA GLN A 976 -28.53 -6.60 20.43
C GLN A 976 -27.97 -7.95 20.86
N ILE A 977 -26.68 -7.99 21.20
CA ILE A 977 -26.00 -9.20 21.64
C ILE A 977 -26.61 -9.76 22.95
N PRO A 978 -26.94 -11.07 23.04
CA PRO A 978 -27.56 -11.64 24.23
C PRO A 978 -26.68 -11.56 25.48
N GLN A 979 -27.28 -11.32 26.65
CA GLN A 979 -26.56 -11.25 27.93
C GLN A 979 -25.78 -12.53 28.26
N SER A 980 -26.23 -13.70 27.79
CA SER A 980 -25.51 -14.97 27.89
C SER A 980 -24.24 -15.02 27.03
N LEU A 981 -24.25 -14.42 25.84
CA LEU A 981 -23.09 -14.33 24.96
C LEU A 981 -22.10 -13.26 25.46
N ILE A 982 -22.59 -12.15 26.03
CA ILE A 982 -21.77 -11.18 26.78
C ILE A 982 -21.06 -11.88 27.95
N ALA A 983 -21.79 -12.66 28.76
CA ALA A 983 -21.22 -13.35 29.91
C ALA A 983 -20.11 -14.35 29.50
N LYS A 984 -20.31 -15.11 28.41
CA LYS A 984 -19.27 -15.96 27.83
C LYS A 984 -18.05 -15.14 27.37
N LEU A 985 -18.25 -14.10 26.55
CA LEU A 985 -17.16 -13.25 26.04
C LEU A 985 -16.34 -12.59 27.16
N ILE A 986 -16.99 -12.14 28.23
CA ILE A 986 -16.29 -11.56 29.39
C ILE A 986 -15.55 -12.64 30.18
N SER A 987 -16.11 -13.87 30.30
CA SER A 987 -15.38 -14.99 30.92
C SER A 987 -14.12 -15.40 30.16
N THR A 988 -13.99 -15.01 28.89
CA THR A 988 -12.79 -15.23 28.07
C THR A 988 -11.80 -14.06 28.07
N LYS A 989 -12.04 -12.95 28.81
CA LYS A 989 -11.09 -11.80 28.84
C LYS A 989 -9.68 -12.23 29.29
N HIS A 990 -9.59 -13.13 30.26
CA HIS A 990 -8.35 -13.54 30.91
C HIS A 990 -8.00 -15.02 30.62
N VAL A 991 -8.33 -15.51 29.42
CA VAL A 991 -7.94 -16.84 28.96
C VAL A 991 -6.60 -16.74 28.24
N ASN A 992 -5.61 -17.52 28.70
CA ASN A 992 -4.23 -17.53 28.19
C ASN A 992 -3.51 -16.18 28.35
N ASP A 993 -3.94 -15.38 29.32
CA ASP A 993 -3.52 -14.00 29.53
C ASP A 993 -2.11 -13.94 30.16
N ALA A 994 -1.72 -14.93 30.98
CA ALA A 994 -0.36 -15.00 31.49
C ALA A 994 0.64 -15.30 30.35
N LEU A 995 0.32 -16.23 29.44
CA LEU A 995 1.14 -16.49 28.25
C LEU A 995 1.20 -15.31 27.28
N PHE A 996 0.10 -14.57 27.12
CA PHE A 996 0.10 -13.32 26.35
C PHE A 996 1.07 -12.30 26.96
N ASN A 997 0.96 -12.04 28.26
CA ASN A 997 1.82 -11.08 28.96
C ASN A 997 3.28 -11.54 29.05
N LEU A 998 3.56 -12.84 29.25
CA LEU A 998 4.92 -13.40 29.18
C LEU A 998 5.55 -13.21 27.79
N ARG A 999 4.76 -13.23 26.70
CA ARG A 999 5.26 -12.89 25.36
C ARG A 999 5.59 -11.41 25.20
N GLN A 1000 4.81 -10.49 25.78
CA GLN A 1000 5.17 -9.06 25.77
C GLN A 1000 6.41 -8.79 26.64
N LEU A 1001 6.52 -9.50 27.76
CA LEU A 1001 7.66 -9.47 28.66
C LEU A 1001 8.95 -9.99 28.01
N HIS A 1002 8.86 -11.03 27.16
CA HIS A 1002 9.99 -11.46 26.32
C HIS A 1002 10.54 -10.31 25.49
N PHE A 1003 9.67 -9.57 24.80
CA PHE A 1003 10.08 -8.44 23.98
C PHE A 1003 10.70 -7.29 24.80
N GLY A 1004 10.10 -6.92 25.93
CA GLY A 1004 10.66 -5.91 26.83
C GLY A 1004 12.02 -6.32 27.41
N THR A 1005 12.14 -7.57 27.84
CA THR A 1005 13.41 -8.11 28.39
C THR A 1005 14.49 -8.21 27.32
N PHE A 1006 14.15 -8.57 26.08
CA PHE A 1006 15.10 -8.60 24.97
C PHE A 1006 15.56 -7.20 24.56
N ASP A 1007 14.64 -6.23 24.48
CA ASP A 1007 14.95 -4.82 24.18
C ASP A 1007 15.94 -4.24 25.20
N MET A 1008 15.72 -4.47 26.49
CA MET A 1008 16.67 -4.10 27.54
C MET A 1008 18.00 -4.86 27.38
N ALA A 1009 17.96 -6.19 27.24
CA ALA A 1009 19.18 -7.01 27.16
C ALA A 1009 20.13 -6.68 26.00
N VAL A 1010 19.64 -6.12 24.88
CA VAL A 1010 20.49 -5.71 23.74
C VAL A 1010 20.89 -4.23 23.76
N HIS A 1011 20.27 -3.42 24.64
CA HIS A 1011 20.57 -1.99 24.80
C HIS A 1011 21.21 -1.63 26.15
N GLU A 1012 21.28 -2.58 27.09
CA GLU A 1012 21.95 -2.46 28.40
C GLU A 1012 23.12 -3.43 28.62
N PRO A 1013 24.09 -3.57 27.69
CA PRO A 1013 25.31 -4.33 27.94
C PRO A 1013 26.21 -3.59 28.95
N ALA A 1014 26.93 -4.33 29.79
CA ALA A 1014 27.87 -3.73 30.74
C ALA A 1014 29.10 -3.15 30.04
N SER A 1015 29.43 -3.62 28.83
CA SER A 1015 30.46 -3.02 27.97
C SER A 1015 30.19 -3.21 26.48
N HIS A 1016 30.80 -2.38 25.63
CA HIS A 1016 30.71 -2.53 24.17
C HIS A 1016 31.25 -3.89 23.70
N GLU A 1017 32.35 -4.35 24.31
CA GLU A 1017 32.99 -5.64 24.01
C GLU A 1017 32.09 -6.85 24.36
N GLU A 1018 31.18 -6.70 25.31
CA GLU A 1018 30.14 -7.70 25.61
C GLU A 1018 29.09 -7.75 24.48
N LEU A 1019 28.63 -6.59 24.01
CA LEU A 1019 27.68 -6.49 22.90
C LEU A 1019 28.26 -6.99 21.57
N GLU A 1020 29.55 -6.71 21.31
CA GLU A 1020 30.28 -7.28 20.17
C GLU A 1020 30.33 -8.82 20.22
N LYS A 1021 30.41 -9.43 21.41
CA LYS A 1021 30.45 -10.88 21.58
C LYS A 1021 29.08 -11.53 21.67
N MET A 1022 28.01 -10.75 21.85
CA MET A 1022 26.65 -11.26 22.00
C MET A 1022 26.14 -11.86 20.68
N ASP A 1023 25.67 -13.12 20.73
CA ASP A 1023 24.80 -13.67 19.69
C ASP A 1023 23.37 -13.22 19.95
N ILE A 1024 22.92 -12.29 19.11
CA ILE A 1024 21.63 -11.61 19.24
C ILE A 1024 20.47 -12.56 18.87
N THR A 1025 20.69 -13.48 17.93
CA THR A 1025 19.68 -14.44 17.47
C THR A 1025 19.44 -15.51 18.54
N GLU A 1026 20.52 -16.06 19.11
CA GLU A 1026 20.44 -16.96 20.25
C GLU A 1026 19.82 -16.24 21.45
N LYS A 1027 20.22 -15.00 21.77
CA LYS A 1027 19.65 -14.22 22.89
C LYS A 1027 18.15 -13.95 22.71
N TYR A 1028 17.69 -13.71 21.48
CA TYR A 1028 16.26 -13.53 21.19
C TYR A 1028 15.44 -14.80 21.42
N ASN A 1029 15.90 -15.95 20.88
CA ASN A 1029 15.14 -17.21 20.97
C ASN A 1029 15.25 -17.89 22.35
N SER A 1030 16.41 -17.79 23.03
CA SER A 1030 16.60 -18.29 24.40
C SER A 1030 15.72 -17.56 25.40
N LEU A 1031 15.73 -16.22 25.42
CA LEU A 1031 14.83 -15.42 26.28
C LEU A 1031 13.35 -15.73 26.00
N ARG A 1032 12.98 -16.02 24.74
CA ARG A 1032 11.60 -16.40 24.40
C ARG A 1032 11.18 -17.69 25.07
N HIS A 1033 12.01 -18.73 24.97
CA HIS A 1033 11.80 -20.03 25.61
C HIS A 1033 11.79 -19.88 27.15
N GLU A 1034 12.76 -19.17 27.70
CA GLU A 1034 12.93 -18.91 29.14
C GLU A 1034 11.78 -18.15 29.82
N ILE A 1035 11.14 -17.24 29.10
CA ILE A 1035 10.10 -16.37 29.66
C ILE A 1035 8.71 -16.92 29.36
N SER A 1036 8.44 -17.31 28.11
CA SER A 1036 7.12 -17.86 27.73
C SER A 1036 6.93 -19.33 28.12
N GLN A 1037 8.01 -20.06 28.43
CA GLN A 1037 8.03 -21.52 28.69
C GLN A 1037 7.55 -22.38 27.50
N LEU A 1038 7.35 -21.78 26.32
CA LEU A 1038 6.93 -22.44 25.09
C LEU A 1038 8.14 -22.95 24.29
N LYS A 1039 8.08 -24.20 23.83
CA LYS A 1039 9.15 -24.84 23.06
C LYS A 1039 9.16 -24.37 21.60
N GLY A 1040 10.35 -24.17 21.04
CA GLY A 1040 10.59 -23.98 19.61
C GLY A 1040 11.24 -25.21 18.96
N PRO A 1041 11.80 -25.06 17.74
CA PRO A 1041 12.55 -26.08 17.03
C PRO A 1041 13.80 -26.56 17.78
N GLU A 1042 14.39 -25.75 18.67
CA GLU A 1042 15.56 -26.12 19.47
C GLU A 1042 15.28 -27.30 20.42
N SER A 1043 14.00 -27.49 20.76
CA SER A 1043 13.53 -28.56 21.65
C SER A 1043 13.28 -29.88 20.91
N LEU A 1044 13.38 -29.92 19.58
CA LEU A 1044 13.15 -31.12 18.76
C LEU A 1044 14.34 -32.09 18.83
N GLU A 1045 14.07 -33.39 18.68
CA GLU A 1045 15.11 -34.42 18.59
C GLU A 1045 15.75 -34.45 17.19
N GLY A 1046 17.06 -34.67 17.11
CA GLY A 1046 17.85 -34.69 15.86
C GLY A 1046 18.75 -33.47 15.71
N ASP A 1047 19.12 -33.15 14.46
CA ASP A 1047 20.15 -32.14 14.10
C ASP A 1047 19.80 -30.68 14.48
N LYS A 1048 18.61 -30.44 15.04
CA LYS A 1048 18.15 -29.13 15.55
C LYS A 1048 18.11 -29.03 17.07
N LYS A 1049 18.48 -30.09 17.80
CA LYS A 1049 18.45 -30.08 19.27
C LYS A 1049 19.48 -29.10 19.84
N GLY A 1050 19.02 -28.03 20.48
CA GLY A 1050 19.84 -26.94 21.00
C GLY A 1050 20.35 -25.96 19.94
N ASP A 1051 19.87 -26.04 18.70
CA ASP A 1051 20.09 -24.99 17.69
C ASP A 1051 19.12 -23.84 17.93
N TRP A 1052 19.63 -22.69 18.38
CA TRP A 1052 18.85 -21.47 18.62
C TRP A 1052 18.72 -20.56 17.39
N HIS A 1053 19.36 -20.89 16.27
CA HIS A 1053 19.42 -20.06 15.05
C HIS A 1053 18.31 -20.38 14.06
N TRP A 1054 17.19 -20.93 14.55
CA TRP A 1054 16.04 -21.34 13.75
C TRP A 1054 15.14 -20.19 13.27
N ALA A 1055 15.19 -19.02 13.92
CA ALA A 1055 14.45 -17.82 13.53
C ALA A 1055 15.19 -16.54 13.88
N ASN A 1056 14.91 -15.48 13.13
CA ASN A 1056 15.49 -14.16 13.32
C ASN A 1056 14.37 -13.13 13.60
N GLY A 1057 13.52 -13.42 14.59
CA GLY A 1057 12.36 -12.57 14.88
C GLY A 1057 12.73 -11.10 15.17
N GLN A 1058 13.92 -10.84 15.73
CA GLN A 1058 14.47 -9.49 15.89
C GLN A 1058 14.61 -8.72 14.56
N ALA A 1059 14.90 -9.41 13.45
CA ALA A 1059 14.98 -8.82 12.11
C ALA A 1059 13.59 -8.43 11.55
N THR A 1060 12.52 -8.98 12.12
CA THR A 1060 11.13 -8.60 11.83
C THR A 1060 10.57 -7.54 12.80
N PHE A 1061 11.32 -7.20 13.87
CA PHE A 1061 10.80 -6.45 15.01
C PHE A 1061 10.93 -4.92 14.84
N GLY A 1062 10.14 -4.36 13.93
CA GLY A 1062 10.16 -2.94 13.54
C GLY A 1062 10.26 -1.92 14.67
N HIS A 1063 9.54 -2.12 15.78
CA HIS A 1063 9.55 -1.24 16.96
C HIS A 1063 10.96 -0.87 17.43
N LEU A 1064 11.87 -1.86 17.54
CA LEU A 1064 13.22 -1.66 18.06
C LEU A 1064 14.11 -0.82 17.14
N ILE A 1065 13.69 -0.57 15.89
CA ILE A 1065 14.39 0.30 14.95
C ILE A 1065 13.60 1.61 14.73
N GLY A 1066 12.27 1.53 14.65
CA GLY A 1066 11.33 2.65 14.55
C GLY A 1066 11.10 3.44 15.85
N GLY A 1067 12.12 3.59 16.70
CA GLY A 1067 12.10 4.53 17.82
C GLY A 1067 11.55 4.04 19.16
N TYR A 1068 11.22 2.75 19.33
CA TYR A 1068 10.91 2.11 20.62
C TYR A 1068 12.11 1.41 21.28
N ASP A 1069 13.32 1.65 20.78
CA ASP A 1069 14.59 1.19 21.36
C ASP A 1069 14.76 1.62 22.83
N ALA A 1070 15.05 0.64 23.69
CA ALA A 1070 15.02 0.72 25.15
C ALA A 1070 13.76 1.46 25.66
N GLY A 1071 12.61 0.93 25.25
CA GLY A 1071 11.31 1.52 25.41
C GLY A 1071 10.13 0.57 25.18
N TYR A 1072 10.36 -0.68 24.77
CA TYR A 1072 9.26 -1.63 24.52
C TYR A 1072 8.51 -2.05 25.80
N TYR A 1073 9.15 -1.95 26.97
CA TYR A 1073 8.48 -2.06 28.28
C TYR A 1073 7.31 -1.07 28.45
N GLY A 1074 7.30 0.02 27.66
CA GLY A 1074 6.27 1.06 27.67
C GLY A 1074 4.85 0.52 27.45
N TYR A 1075 4.69 -0.57 26.68
CA TYR A 1075 3.39 -1.22 26.47
C TYR A 1075 2.83 -1.84 27.76
N LEU A 1076 3.69 -2.45 28.60
CA LEU A 1076 3.29 -3.09 29.85
C LEU A 1076 3.15 -2.07 30.99
N SER A 1077 4.01 -1.06 31.08
CA SER A 1077 3.87 0.01 32.09
C SER A 1077 2.62 0.85 31.82
N SER A 1078 2.34 1.18 30.55
CA SER A 1078 1.09 1.83 30.15
C SER A 1078 -0.14 0.98 30.48
N GLN A 1079 -0.04 -0.36 30.36
CA GLN A 1079 -1.14 -1.25 30.70
C GLN A 1079 -1.42 -1.26 32.21
N VAL A 1080 -0.38 -1.19 33.04
CA VAL A 1080 -0.53 -0.98 34.50
C VAL A 1080 -1.20 0.36 34.81
N TYR A 1081 -0.71 1.47 34.24
CA TYR A 1081 -1.25 2.80 34.51
C TYR A 1081 -2.72 2.94 34.06
N SER A 1082 -3.04 2.37 32.89
CA SER A 1082 -4.40 2.40 32.33
C SER A 1082 -5.38 1.51 33.08
N THR A 1083 -4.99 0.32 33.51
CA THR A 1083 -5.80 -0.52 34.40
C THR A 1083 -6.04 0.20 35.73
N ASP A 1084 -5.03 0.86 36.32
CA ASP A 1084 -5.21 1.60 37.57
C ASP A 1084 -6.16 2.81 37.42
N MET A 1085 -6.04 3.58 36.33
CA MET A 1085 -7.00 4.64 35.99
C MET A 1085 -8.44 4.10 35.84
N PHE A 1086 -8.63 3.01 35.09
CA PHE A 1086 -9.96 2.44 34.90
C PHE A 1086 -10.54 1.87 36.20
N TYR A 1087 -9.77 1.09 36.96
CA TYR A 1087 -10.25 0.45 38.19
C TYR A 1087 -10.43 1.41 39.36
N THR A 1088 -9.69 2.53 39.42
CA THR A 1088 -9.85 3.55 40.47
C THR A 1088 -10.98 4.53 40.18
N VAL A 1089 -11.28 4.84 38.91
CA VAL A 1089 -12.19 5.96 38.56
C VAL A 1089 -13.45 5.53 37.80
N PHE A 1090 -13.37 4.54 36.90
CA PHE A 1090 -14.43 4.24 35.94
C PHE A 1090 -15.13 2.90 36.15
N LYS A 1091 -14.53 1.94 36.86
CA LYS A 1091 -15.05 0.55 36.95
C LYS A 1091 -16.48 0.44 37.49
N ASP A 1092 -16.84 1.27 38.48
CA ASP A 1092 -18.16 1.26 39.11
C ASP A 1092 -19.24 2.02 38.30
N ASP A 1093 -18.84 3.05 37.56
CA ASP A 1093 -19.71 3.80 36.62
C ASP A 1093 -18.93 4.20 35.35
N PRO A 1094 -18.85 3.30 34.34
CA PRO A 1094 -18.10 3.57 33.11
C PRO A 1094 -18.71 4.64 32.19
N MET A 1095 -19.84 5.25 32.54
CA MET A 1095 -20.43 6.36 31.77
C MET A 1095 -20.47 7.68 32.56
N ASN A 1096 -19.75 7.78 33.68
CA ASN A 1096 -19.76 8.98 34.51
C ASN A 1096 -19.25 10.23 33.74
N PRO A 1097 -20.11 11.20 33.40
CA PRO A 1097 -19.73 12.32 32.54
C PRO A 1097 -18.95 13.41 33.30
N LYS A 1098 -18.91 13.34 34.64
CA LYS A 1098 -18.05 14.19 35.48
C LYS A 1098 -16.63 13.67 35.49
N GLU A 1099 -16.45 12.36 35.70
CA GLU A 1099 -15.11 11.78 35.71
C GLU A 1099 -14.51 11.63 34.30
N GLY A 1100 -15.36 11.43 33.28
CA GLY A 1100 -14.95 11.52 31.88
C GLY A 1100 -14.34 12.89 31.54
N ARG A 1101 -14.99 13.98 31.97
CA ARG A 1101 -14.44 15.34 31.80
C ARG A 1101 -13.23 15.61 32.69
N ARG A 1102 -13.17 15.09 33.93
CA ARG A 1102 -11.96 15.14 34.77
C ARG A 1102 -10.77 14.50 34.05
N TYR A 1103 -10.97 13.32 33.47
CA TYR A 1103 -9.96 12.62 32.68
C TYR A 1103 -9.55 13.42 31.44
N ARG A 1104 -10.53 13.98 30.69
CA ARG A 1104 -10.26 14.89 29.57
C ARG A 1104 -9.33 16.03 29.99
N HIS A 1105 -9.71 16.86 30.96
CA HIS A 1105 -8.96 18.08 31.29
C HIS A 1105 -7.62 17.83 32.00
N THR A 1106 -7.55 16.82 32.89
CA THR A 1106 -6.31 16.52 33.63
C THR A 1106 -5.33 15.72 32.78
N VAL A 1107 -5.81 14.73 32.02
CA VAL A 1107 -4.95 13.77 31.29
C VAL A 1107 -4.78 14.16 29.83
N LEU A 1108 -5.87 14.27 29.07
CA LEU A 1108 -5.80 14.41 27.60
C LEU A 1108 -5.49 15.84 27.14
N GLU A 1109 -6.11 16.87 27.74
CA GLU A 1109 -5.96 18.25 27.25
C GLU A 1109 -4.55 18.81 27.48
N ARG A 1110 -3.70 18.10 28.26
CA ARG A 1110 -2.29 18.46 28.50
C ARG A 1110 -1.35 18.03 27.39
N GLY A 1111 -1.60 16.92 26.70
CA GLY A 1111 -0.57 16.24 25.91
C GLY A 1111 0.75 16.11 26.70
N GLY A 1112 1.87 16.38 26.04
CA GLY A 1112 3.21 16.40 26.66
C GLY A 1112 3.58 17.67 27.45
N SER A 1113 2.66 18.59 27.75
CA SER A 1113 2.99 19.90 28.37
C SER A 1113 3.37 19.88 29.86
N LYS A 1114 3.19 18.73 30.53
CA LYS A 1114 3.52 18.48 31.95
C LYS A 1114 4.24 17.12 32.05
N GLU A 1115 4.94 16.84 33.15
CA GLU A 1115 5.43 15.48 33.40
C GLU A 1115 4.26 14.53 33.66
N GLU A 1116 4.27 13.39 32.98
CA GLU A 1116 3.15 12.46 32.88
C GLU A 1116 2.88 11.73 34.21
N MET A 1117 3.89 11.59 35.08
CA MET A 1117 3.71 11.12 36.45
C MET A 1117 2.90 12.12 37.30
N GLU A 1118 3.11 13.42 37.12
CA GLU A 1118 2.32 14.45 37.81
C GLU A 1118 0.89 14.56 37.25
N ILE A 1119 0.67 14.14 36.00
CA ILE A 1119 -0.67 14.01 35.42
C ILE A 1119 -1.41 12.83 36.07
N LEU A 1120 -0.75 11.67 36.21
CA LEU A 1120 -1.33 10.51 36.91
C LEU A 1120 -1.57 10.79 38.40
N GLU A 1121 -0.63 11.44 39.09
CA GLU A 1121 -0.81 11.81 40.51
C GLU A 1121 -1.96 12.80 40.70
N GLU A 1122 -2.13 13.79 39.80
CA GLU A 1122 -3.26 14.73 39.82
C GLU A 1122 -4.60 14.02 39.53
N PHE A 1123 -4.62 13.07 38.59
CA PHE A 1123 -5.85 12.35 38.21
C PHE A 1123 -6.27 11.27 39.21
N LEU A 1124 -5.33 10.51 39.78
CA LEU A 1124 -5.60 9.43 40.74
C LEU A 1124 -5.66 9.93 42.20
N GLY A 1125 -5.11 11.10 42.51
CA GLY A 1125 -4.92 11.59 43.88
C GLY A 1125 -3.81 10.87 44.66
N ARG A 1126 -3.02 10.03 43.97
CA ARG A 1126 -1.90 9.23 44.48
C ARG A 1126 -1.02 8.77 43.31
N LYS A 1127 0.16 8.22 43.60
CA LYS A 1127 0.96 7.50 42.58
C LYS A 1127 0.21 6.28 42.02
N PRO A 1128 0.45 5.92 40.75
CA PRO A 1128 -0.12 4.72 40.15
C PRO A 1128 0.38 3.44 40.83
N GLN A 1129 -0.40 2.36 40.77
CA GLN A 1129 -0.19 1.11 41.49
C GLN A 1129 -0.41 -0.12 40.59
N THR A 1130 0.41 -1.15 40.78
CA THR A 1130 0.38 -2.42 40.03
C THR A 1130 -0.76 -3.36 40.42
N GLU A 1131 -1.32 -3.17 41.61
CA GLU A 1131 -2.26 -4.10 42.25
C GLU A 1131 -3.58 -4.23 41.48
N ALA A 1132 -4.01 -3.20 40.77
CA ALA A 1132 -5.17 -3.26 39.88
C ALA A 1132 -4.94 -4.23 38.71
N PHE A 1133 -3.74 -4.19 38.10
CA PHE A 1133 -3.33 -5.04 36.99
C PHE A 1133 -3.18 -6.51 37.41
N TYR A 1134 -2.45 -6.79 38.50
CA TYR A 1134 -2.31 -8.16 39.01
C TYR A 1134 -3.65 -8.78 39.43
N LYS A 1135 -4.52 -8.00 40.06
CA LYS A 1135 -5.88 -8.43 40.41
C LYS A 1135 -6.75 -8.71 39.18
N GLU A 1136 -6.59 -7.94 38.10
CA GLU A 1136 -7.28 -8.18 36.83
C GLU A 1136 -6.82 -9.49 36.17
N LEU A 1137 -5.50 -9.76 36.15
CA LEU A 1137 -4.93 -11.04 35.68
C LEU A 1137 -5.22 -12.25 36.60
N GLY A 1138 -5.99 -12.07 37.69
CA GLY A 1138 -6.30 -13.13 38.65
C GLY A 1138 -5.11 -13.57 39.53
N ILE A 1139 -4.04 -12.79 39.56
CA ILE A 1139 -2.81 -13.06 40.32
C ILE A 1139 -2.96 -12.44 41.72
N SER A 1140 -3.04 -13.29 42.75
CA SER A 1140 -2.95 -12.87 44.15
C SER A 1140 -1.52 -12.47 44.51
N GLN A 1141 -1.38 -11.57 45.50
CA GLN A 1141 -0.10 -11.28 46.16
C GLN A 1141 0.49 -12.52 46.86
#